data_AF-A0A8H6RW64-F1
#
_entry.id   AF-A0A8H6RW64-F1
#
_cell.length_a   1.000
_cell.length_b   1.000
_cell.length_c   1.000
_cell.angle_alpha   90.00
_cell.angle_beta   90.00
_cell.angle_gamma   90.00
#
_symmetry.space_group_name_H-M   'P 1'
#
loop_
_entity.id
_entity.type
_entity.pdbx_description
1 polymer ?
#
loop_
_entity_poly.entity_id
_entity_poly.type
_entity_poly.pdbx_seq_one_letter_code
_entity_poly.pdbx_strand_id
1 'polypeptide(L)'
;MLGYGYRSDHFWYGVEKYKPSAIILDSGSTDGGQCIAKTQSTYPLIIADNAVATGPYKLGMSRMTCGRGSYVRDLEPILNAAYHKKIKVLIGSVGGDGSEKHVQEMLDIVKSIAESKGYSFKVATINAGIDRELITSRIRAGKVGPCGPVEPLTEEVVHSAVDVVAQMGCEPYLAALRDDPDIILGGRSYDPAPFAAFCLARGVNPGVAWHMGKIMECGGFCALPRGRSMVATIRKDSFDLTPLAAEERCTPLSVAAHTLYEKTRPDRLPGPGGVLVLDDAKYEQITPKTTRVSGAQFLPSPVYQIKLEGVTKLGYRTIFIGGIRDPILIGQIDDFLERVRKYSQSLFPELDQSEHCRLLYQIYGRNAVMGPLEPSVQVAHEIGVLGEVLAPTQELSYTIANNVRASILHFPYPDQIATTGNFASPLSPHEQEAGPVFKFSLYHLVDLQPGEEVSLFPVSYHNIVSNEQPQAVQGIDTAAYTALETSTMAPVKPKEIPAEEATLPKIASVVRSKNSGPFELTLDVMFDLEEAYLRVKRANLLTNATIRKLYNVEDDQILTNMYFDPALAWKATIKRPWPQGSVGERDTLGTQQHAPLLGILVPPMKTSAVVQSVVHAADPAPKRHEVDIKSAATVRSTLREIEV
;
A
#
# COMPACT_ATOMS: atom_id res chain seq x y z
N MET A 1 -7.01 6.78 9.73
CA MET A 1 -8.44 7.00 10.02
C MET A 1 -8.91 8.41 9.68
N LEU A 2 -8.06 9.39 10.00
CA LEU A 2 -8.39 10.80 10.06
C LEU A 2 -8.76 11.35 8.67
N GLY A 3 -9.95 11.93 8.56
CA GLY A 3 -10.53 12.38 7.30
C GLY A 3 -11.62 11.43 6.79
N TYR A 4 -11.44 10.12 6.96
CA TYR A 4 -12.35 9.11 6.42
C TYR A 4 -13.42 8.63 7.42
N GLY A 5 -13.45 9.17 8.64
CA GLY A 5 -14.48 8.95 9.67
C GLY A 5 -14.11 7.86 10.67
N TYR A 6 -14.91 7.66 11.73
CA TYR A 6 -15.12 6.35 12.36
C TYR A 6 -16.54 6.06 12.81
N ARG A 7 -16.80 4.80 13.17
CA ARG A 7 -17.93 4.41 14.03
C ARG A 7 -17.53 4.75 15.46
N SER A 8 -18.08 5.86 15.96
CA SER A 8 -17.76 6.39 17.30
C SER A 8 -18.15 5.40 18.40
N ASP A 9 -19.24 4.67 18.20
CA ASP A 9 -19.69 3.56 19.02
C ASP A 9 -18.64 2.43 19.09
N HIS A 10 -18.11 1.96 17.95
CA HIS A 10 -17.01 0.99 17.97
C HIS A 10 -15.81 1.55 18.74
N PHE A 11 -15.36 2.75 18.40
CA PHE A 11 -14.23 3.39 19.10
C PHE A 11 -14.42 3.44 20.63
N TRP A 12 -15.56 3.92 21.13
CA TRP A 12 -15.82 4.04 22.56
C TRP A 12 -16.00 2.68 23.25
N TYR A 13 -16.63 1.69 22.60
CA TYR A 13 -16.62 0.30 23.06
C TYR A 13 -15.18 -0.22 23.24
N GLY A 14 -14.27 0.16 22.33
CA GLY A 14 -12.84 -0.10 22.42
C GLY A 14 -12.10 0.63 23.54
N VAL A 15 -12.52 1.86 23.85
CA VAL A 15 -11.98 2.62 24.97
C VAL A 15 -12.47 2.03 26.30
N GLU A 16 -13.73 1.62 26.41
CA GLU A 16 -14.40 1.37 27.69
C GLU A 16 -14.40 -0.08 28.15
N LYS A 17 -14.82 -1.03 27.31
CA LYS A 17 -14.73 -2.46 27.64
C LYS A 17 -13.29 -2.82 27.99
N TYR A 18 -12.36 -2.14 27.33
CA TYR A 18 -11.08 -2.71 27.01
C TYR A 18 -9.83 -1.86 27.39
N LYS A 19 -9.96 -0.54 27.60
CA LYS A 19 -8.98 0.35 28.30
C LYS A 19 -7.58 0.47 27.64
N PRO A 20 -7.44 1.33 26.62
CA PRO A 20 -6.23 1.47 25.81
C PRO A 20 -4.97 1.91 26.57
N SER A 21 -3.81 1.42 26.15
CA SER A 21 -2.52 1.99 26.57
C SER A 21 -2.04 3.10 25.63
N ALA A 22 -2.40 3.03 24.34
CA ALA A 22 -2.26 4.14 23.40
C ALA A 22 -3.27 4.05 22.24
N ILE A 23 -3.35 5.14 21.48
CA ILE A 23 -4.03 5.28 20.19
C ILE A 23 -2.98 5.66 19.14
N ILE A 24 -2.49 4.70 18.37
CA ILE A 24 -1.46 4.89 17.35
C ILE A 24 -2.08 4.85 15.97
N LEU A 25 -1.94 5.90 15.17
CA LEU A 25 -2.54 6.03 13.85
C LEU A 25 -1.43 6.18 12.80
N ASP A 26 -1.52 5.46 11.69
CA ASP A 26 -0.96 6.01 10.44
C ASP A 26 -1.96 7.02 9.84
N SER A 27 -1.44 8.08 9.22
CA SER A 27 -2.20 9.08 8.47
C SER A 27 -2.03 8.97 6.95
N GLY A 28 -1.14 8.12 6.47
CA GLY A 28 -1.09 7.65 5.09
C GLY A 28 0.33 7.51 4.54
N SER A 29 0.42 7.04 3.30
CA SER A 29 1.63 7.07 2.51
C SER A 29 1.44 7.88 1.22
N THR A 30 2.54 8.43 0.75
CA THR A 30 2.81 8.87 -0.63
C THR A 30 2.62 7.74 -1.65
N ASP A 31 2.97 6.50 -1.27
CA ASP A 31 3.06 5.30 -2.10
C ASP A 31 1.79 4.44 -1.98
N GLY A 32 1.35 3.81 -3.08
CA GLY A 32 0.14 2.97 -3.17
C GLY A 32 -0.01 1.94 -2.05
N GLY A 33 -1.06 1.97 -1.21
CA GLY A 33 -2.27 2.82 -1.17
C GLY A 33 -3.42 2.21 -0.31
N GLN A 34 -4.66 2.19 -0.86
CA GLN A 34 -5.92 1.59 -0.33
C GLN A 34 -7.04 2.61 -0.02
N CYS A 35 -8.14 2.17 0.63
CA CYS A 35 -9.39 2.86 0.89
C CYS A 35 -10.11 2.34 2.18
N ILE A 36 -9.93 3.04 3.32
CA ILE A 36 -10.93 3.31 4.41
C ILE A 36 -11.22 2.21 5.51
N ALA A 37 -10.60 2.23 6.74
CA ALA A 37 -11.23 2.28 8.15
C ALA A 37 -10.59 1.54 9.43
N LYS A 38 -11.10 1.42 10.72
CA LYS A 38 -11.80 2.11 11.91
C LYS A 38 -12.03 1.21 13.25
N THR A 39 -11.07 1.01 14.19
CA THR A 39 -11.10 0.85 15.73
C THR A 39 -11.87 -0.24 16.62
N GLN A 40 -11.53 -0.67 17.90
CA GLN A 40 -10.56 -1.73 18.48
C GLN A 40 -10.62 -2.35 19.97
N SER A 41 -10.10 -3.58 20.25
CA SER A 41 -10.22 -4.44 21.53
C SER A 41 -9.10 -4.46 22.64
N THR A 42 -9.28 -5.12 23.81
CA THR A 42 -8.21 -5.34 24.87
C THR A 42 -7.12 -6.28 24.39
N TYR A 43 -5.84 -6.10 24.79
CA TYR A 43 -5.28 -4.88 25.41
C TYR A 43 -5.11 -3.85 24.29
N PRO A 44 -5.73 -2.65 24.37
CA PRO A 44 -5.88 -1.86 23.18
C PRO A 44 -4.65 -1.01 22.93
N LEU A 45 -4.08 -1.26 21.77
CA LEU A 45 -3.54 -0.22 20.93
C LEU A 45 -4.66 0.23 20.00
N ILE A 46 -5.34 1.36 20.23
CA ILE A 46 -6.31 1.89 19.25
C ILE A 46 -5.51 2.47 18.04
N ILE A 47 -6.01 2.37 16.81
CA ILE A 47 -5.36 2.39 15.49
C ILE A 47 -6.45 2.33 14.43
N ALA A 48 -6.32 3.08 13.34
CA ALA A 48 -7.15 2.80 12.18
C ALA A 48 -6.60 3.40 10.91
N ASP A 49 -6.84 2.67 9.83
CA ASP A 49 -6.30 2.85 8.49
C ASP A 49 -6.51 4.25 7.93
N ASN A 50 -5.44 4.80 7.34
CA ASN A 50 -5.46 5.97 6.46
C ASN A 50 -4.56 5.80 5.23
N ALA A 51 -4.15 4.57 4.89
CA ALA A 51 -3.29 4.31 3.75
C ALA A 51 -4.07 4.64 2.46
N VAL A 52 -3.91 5.89 1.99
CA VAL A 52 -4.56 6.39 0.77
C VAL A 52 -3.57 7.23 -0.02
N ALA A 53 -2.70 6.50 -0.72
CA ALA A 53 -1.79 7.05 -1.70
C ALA A 53 -2.48 7.85 -2.79
N THR A 54 -1.75 8.85 -3.27
CA THR A 54 -2.16 9.71 -4.39
C THR A 54 -0.98 10.02 -5.32
N GLY A 55 0.13 9.27 -5.19
CA GLY A 55 1.38 9.60 -5.83
C GLY A 55 1.88 11.01 -5.44
N PRO A 56 2.64 11.69 -6.33
CA PRO A 56 3.42 12.88 -5.98
C PRO A 56 2.58 14.15 -5.73
N TYR A 57 1.27 14.12 -6.00
CA TYR A 57 0.44 15.32 -6.05
C TYR A 57 0.23 16.02 -4.70
N LYS A 58 0.02 15.29 -3.59
CA LYS A 58 -0.21 15.91 -2.26
C LYS A 58 1.00 16.69 -1.77
N LEU A 59 2.18 16.05 -1.80
CA LEU A 59 3.45 16.62 -1.38
C LEU A 59 3.80 17.85 -2.23
N GLY A 60 3.65 17.73 -3.56
CA GLY A 60 3.89 18.83 -4.50
C GLY A 60 2.92 20.01 -4.36
N MET A 61 1.70 19.77 -3.88
CA MET A 61 0.71 20.80 -3.55
C MET A 61 0.78 21.28 -2.09
N SER A 62 1.59 20.63 -1.24
CA SER A 62 1.58 20.78 0.22
C SER A 62 0.18 20.68 0.83
N ARG A 63 -0.69 19.77 0.33
CA ARG A 63 -2.09 19.64 0.78
C ARG A 63 -2.36 18.33 1.52
N MET A 64 -3.00 18.44 2.68
CA MET A 64 -3.49 17.28 3.43
C MET A 64 -4.50 16.45 2.64
N THR A 65 -4.56 15.15 2.98
CA THR A 65 -5.39 14.12 2.33
C THR A 65 -6.90 14.37 2.37
N CYS A 66 -7.40 15.15 3.33
CA CYS A 66 -8.81 15.44 3.54
C CYS A 66 -9.00 16.91 3.98
N GLY A 67 -10.22 17.43 3.89
CA GLY A 67 -10.52 18.78 4.41
C GLY A 67 -10.45 18.84 5.95
N ARG A 68 -9.94 19.95 6.51
CA ARG A 68 -9.71 20.16 7.96
C ARG A 68 -10.87 19.70 8.85
N GLY A 69 -12.13 20.02 8.50
CA GLY A 69 -13.30 19.60 9.29
C GLY A 69 -13.48 18.08 9.43
N SER A 70 -12.97 17.29 8.48
CA SER A 70 -12.99 15.82 8.57
C SER A 70 -11.86 15.27 9.46
N TYR A 71 -10.73 15.99 9.57
CA TYR A 71 -9.72 15.71 10.60
C TYR A 71 -10.25 16.06 11.99
N VAL A 72 -10.92 17.21 12.16
CA VAL A 72 -11.52 17.64 13.44
C VAL A 72 -12.52 16.60 13.97
N ARG A 73 -13.48 16.19 13.14
CA ARG A 73 -14.48 15.14 13.45
C ARG A 73 -13.84 13.86 13.99
N ASP A 74 -12.68 13.48 13.46
CA ASP A 74 -12.03 12.21 13.78
C ASP A 74 -11.01 12.36 14.92
N LEU A 75 -10.34 13.51 15.08
CA LEU A 75 -9.47 13.74 16.21
C LEU A 75 -10.24 14.01 17.51
N GLU A 76 -11.42 14.63 17.46
CA GLU A 76 -12.15 15.00 18.68
C GLU A 76 -12.40 13.81 19.64
N PRO A 77 -12.99 12.66 19.22
CA PRO A 77 -13.18 11.55 20.16
C PRO A 77 -11.87 10.89 20.61
N ILE A 78 -10.80 10.96 19.80
CA ILE A 78 -9.45 10.51 20.18
C ILE A 78 -8.86 11.38 21.29
N LEU A 79 -8.94 12.70 21.15
CA LEU A 79 -8.45 13.66 22.15
C LEU A 79 -9.31 13.64 23.42
N ASN A 80 -10.62 13.47 23.28
CA ASN A 80 -11.54 13.19 24.38
C ASN A 80 -11.09 11.95 25.18
N ALA A 81 -10.77 10.84 24.51
CA ALA A 81 -10.31 9.61 25.14
C ALA A 81 -8.92 9.79 25.79
N ALA A 82 -7.99 10.47 25.11
CA ALA A 82 -6.66 10.77 25.64
C ALA A 82 -6.75 11.58 26.94
N TYR A 83 -7.51 12.67 26.95
CA TYR A 83 -7.64 13.55 28.11
C TYR A 83 -8.30 12.86 29.31
N HIS A 84 -9.44 12.19 29.10
CA HIS A 84 -10.27 11.63 30.18
C HIS A 84 -9.85 10.23 30.65
N LYS A 85 -9.15 9.45 29.82
CA LYS A 85 -8.72 8.08 30.15
C LYS A 85 -7.19 7.93 30.25
N LYS A 86 -6.42 9.01 30.04
CA LYS A 86 -4.94 9.06 30.05
C LYS A 86 -4.27 8.06 29.11
N ILE A 87 -4.85 7.97 27.92
CA ILE A 87 -4.37 7.16 26.80
C ILE A 87 -3.42 8.00 25.95
N LYS A 88 -2.20 7.54 25.67
CA LYS A 88 -1.29 8.27 24.78
C LYS A 88 -1.77 8.19 23.33
N VAL A 89 -1.54 9.23 22.53
CA VAL A 89 -1.82 9.23 21.09
C VAL A 89 -0.50 9.31 20.32
N LEU A 90 -0.31 8.49 19.31
CA LEU A 90 0.83 8.59 18.38
C LEU A 90 0.28 8.64 16.96
N ILE A 91 0.82 9.51 16.12
CA ILE A 91 0.38 9.65 14.73
C ILE A 91 1.61 9.67 13.82
N GLY A 92 1.61 8.83 12.78
CA GLY A 92 2.61 8.80 11.71
C GLY A 92 2.11 9.46 10.44
N SER A 93 3.07 9.94 9.63
CA SER A 93 2.85 10.55 8.30
C SER A 93 1.71 11.57 8.28
N VAL A 94 1.60 12.41 9.33
CA VAL A 94 0.47 13.33 9.54
C VAL A 94 0.09 14.12 8.28
N GLY A 95 -1.21 14.25 8.01
CA GLY A 95 -1.73 14.84 6.77
C GLY A 95 -1.71 13.92 5.54
N GLY A 96 -0.85 12.90 5.54
CA GLY A 96 -0.78 11.79 4.58
C GLY A 96 0.54 11.67 3.82
N ASP A 97 1.31 12.75 3.72
CA ASP A 97 2.72 12.70 3.31
C ASP A 97 3.70 13.09 4.43
N GLY A 98 3.22 13.64 5.55
CA GLY A 98 4.05 13.93 6.71
C GLY A 98 5.10 15.02 6.48
N SER A 99 4.89 15.91 5.51
CA SER A 99 5.66 17.15 5.38
C SER A 99 5.54 18.03 6.64
N GLU A 100 6.55 18.85 6.92
CA GLU A 100 6.58 19.72 8.11
C GLU A 100 5.35 20.65 8.22
N LYS A 101 4.87 21.14 7.06
CA LYS A 101 3.62 21.92 6.97
C LYS A 101 2.41 21.15 7.49
N HIS A 102 2.35 19.84 7.26
CA HIS A 102 1.27 18.99 7.76
C HIS A 102 1.45 18.63 9.24
N VAL A 103 2.69 18.55 9.74
CA VAL A 103 2.96 18.45 11.19
C VAL A 103 2.41 19.69 11.92
N GLN A 104 2.67 20.88 11.37
CA GLN A 104 2.19 22.15 11.93
C GLN A 104 0.67 22.29 11.84
N GLU A 105 0.06 22.09 10.67
CA GLU A 105 -1.41 22.13 10.51
C GLU A 105 -2.11 21.08 11.40
N MET A 106 -1.52 19.89 11.60
CA MET A 106 -2.06 18.87 12.52
C MET A 106 -1.97 19.32 13.99
N LEU A 107 -0.84 19.91 14.40
CA LEU A 107 -0.68 20.50 15.73
C LEU A 107 -1.72 21.61 15.96
N ASP A 108 -1.99 22.43 14.96
CA ASP A 108 -2.98 23.53 15.05
C ASP A 108 -4.43 23.04 14.96
N ILE A 109 -4.69 21.82 14.49
CA ILE A 109 -5.98 21.12 14.70
C ILE A 109 -6.08 20.64 16.15
N VAL A 110 -5.02 20.03 16.70
CA VAL A 110 -4.98 19.55 18.10
C VAL A 110 -5.16 20.69 19.09
N LYS A 111 -4.48 21.84 18.90
CA LYS A 111 -4.69 23.06 19.70
C LYS A 111 -6.13 23.54 19.64
N SER A 112 -6.67 23.72 18.44
CA SER A 112 -8.03 24.23 18.23
C SER A 112 -9.10 23.34 18.88
N ILE A 113 -8.93 22.02 18.85
CA ILE A 113 -9.81 21.11 19.59
C ILE A 113 -9.60 21.26 21.10
N ALA A 114 -8.36 21.21 21.58
CA ALA A 114 -8.04 21.29 23.01
C ALA A 114 -8.56 22.59 23.66
N GLU A 115 -8.37 23.74 22.99
CA GLU A 115 -8.96 25.03 23.35
C GLU A 115 -10.48 24.90 23.46
N SER A 116 -11.17 24.48 22.39
CA SER A 116 -12.63 24.35 22.34
C SER A 116 -13.25 23.36 23.34
N LYS A 117 -12.42 22.50 23.95
CA LYS A 117 -12.84 21.46 24.92
C LYS A 117 -12.36 21.72 26.35
N GLY A 118 -11.58 22.76 26.61
CA GLY A 118 -10.99 22.99 27.93
C GLY A 118 -9.88 21.98 28.29
N TYR A 119 -9.18 21.42 27.32
CA TYR A 119 -8.16 20.38 27.54
C TYR A 119 -6.74 20.95 27.53
N SER A 120 -5.86 20.29 28.28
CA SER A 120 -4.42 20.55 28.30
C SER A 120 -3.65 19.26 27.98
N PHE A 121 -2.59 19.37 27.19
CA PHE A 121 -1.81 18.23 26.68
C PHE A 121 -0.33 18.59 26.54
N LYS A 122 0.56 17.64 26.83
CA LYS A 122 1.96 17.66 26.37
C LYS A 122 2.05 16.99 25.00
N VAL A 123 2.32 17.76 23.95
CA VAL A 123 2.42 17.28 22.57
C VAL A 123 3.88 17.28 22.12
N ALA A 124 4.36 16.18 21.55
CA ALA A 124 5.61 16.11 20.82
C ALA A 124 5.34 16.17 19.31
N THR A 125 6.13 16.94 18.56
CA THR A 125 6.14 16.92 17.09
C THR A 125 7.50 16.42 16.60
N ILE A 126 7.51 15.52 15.61
CA ILE A 126 8.73 15.01 14.98
C ILE A 126 8.72 15.41 13.51
N ASN A 127 9.66 16.27 13.10
CA ASN A 127 9.75 16.73 11.72
C ASN A 127 10.48 15.70 10.84
N ALA A 128 10.12 15.67 9.55
CA ALA A 128 10.66 14.74 8.54
C ALA A 128 11.23 15.45 7.30
N GLY A 129 11.31 16.79 7.32
CA GLY A 129 12.08 17.54 6.34
C GLY A 129 13.57 17.30 6.57
N ILE A 130 14.35 17.21 5.49
CA ILE A 130 15.78 16.87 5.52
C ILE A 130 16.59 17.91 4.76
N ASP A 131 17.79 18.21 5.27
CA ASP A 131 18.72 19.15 4.66
C ASP A 131 19.17 18.68 3.27
N ARG A 132 19.12 19.58 2.28
CA ARG A 132 19.48 19.29 0.89
C ARG A 132 20.99 19.18 0.72
N GLU A 133 21.73 20.00 1.45
CA GLU A 133 23.20 20.00 1.49
C GLU A 133 23.72 18.68 2.08
N LEU A 134 23.06 18.12 3.12
CA LEU A 134 23.31 16.75 3.60
C LEU A 134 23.10 15.70 2.50
N ILE A 135 21.97 15.71 1.78
CA ILE A 135 21.71 14.76 0.68
C ILE A 135 22.78 14.89 -0.40
N THR A 136 23.07 16.11 -0.85
CA THR A 136 24.12 16.42 -1.83
C THR A 136 25.50 15.94 -1.37
N SER A 137 25.83 16.07 -0.07
CA SER A 137 27.08 15.50 0.49
C SER A 137 27.12 13.97 0.39
N ARG A 138 25.98 13.30 0.61
CA ARG A 138 25.85 11.84 0.52
C ARG A 138 25.91 11.35 -0.93
N ILE A 139 25.32 12.08 -1.89
CA ILE A 139 25.47 11.79 -3.33
C ILE A 139 26.96 11.80 -3.71
N ARG A 140 27.67 12.89 -3.40
CA ARG A 140 29.11 13.04 -3.69
C ARG A 140 29.99 11.97 -3.03
N ALA A 141 29.56 11.42 -1.90
CA ALA A 141 30.25 10.35 -1.18
C ALA A 141 29.90 8.92 -1.65
N GLY A 142 29.02 8.76 -2.66
CA GLY A 142 28.53 7.44 -3.07
C GLY A 142 27.65 6.76 -2.01
N LYS A 143 26.92 7.57 -1.23
CA LYS A 143 26.13 7.18 -0.06
C LYS A 143 24.62 7.33 -0.23
N VAL A 144 24.16 7.28 -1.49
CA VAL A 144 22.75 7.23 -1.88
C VAL A 144 22.57 6.11 -2.92
N GLY A 145 21.49 5.35 -2.83
CA GLY A 145 21.13 4.28 -3.77
C GLY A 145 19.65 4.33 -4.19
N PRO A 146 19.26 3.72 -5.31
CA PRO A 146 17.87 3.68 -5.79
C PRO A 146 16.98 2.79 -4.91
N CYS A 147 15.77 3.24 -4.55
CA CYS A 147 14.81 2.44 -3.79
C CYS A 147 13.87 1.67 -4.75
N GLY A 148 14.41 0.71 -5.48
CA GLY A 148 13.71 -0.01 -6.56
C GLY A 148 14.16 0.45 -7.96
N PRO A 149 13.35 0.24 -9.01
CA PRO A 149 13.75 0.53 -10.39
C PRO A 149 13.62 2.03 -10.72
N VAL A 150 14.55 2.84 -10.18
CA VAL A 150 14.69 4.28 -10.44
C VAL A 150 16.11 4.66 -10.83
N GLU A 151 16.26 5.74 -11.58
CA GLU A 151 17.56 6.28 -11.98
C GLU A 151 18.37 6.80 -10.77
N PRO A 152 19.72 6.85 -10.85
CA PRO A 152 20.57 7.42 -9.80
C PRO A 152 20.22 8.87 -9.46
N LEU A 153 20.26 9.23 -8.18
CA LEU A 153 19.93 10.59 -7.73
C LEU A 153 21.04 11.59 -8.09
N THR A 154 20.66 12.71 -8.69
CA THR A 154 21.56 13.84 -9.00
C THR A 154 21.29 15.04 -8.08
N GLU A 155 22.30 15.88 -7.88
CA GLU A 155 22.19 17.11 -7.08
C GLU A 155 21.14 18.07 -7.67
N GLU A 156 21.06 18.19 -9.00
CA GLU A 156 20.05 19.00 -9.70
C GLU A 156 18.62 18.55 -9.36
N VAL A 157 18.38 17.24 -9.22
CA VAL A 157 17.09 16.71 -8.79
C VAL A 157 16.79 17.06 -7.32
N VAL A 158 17.79 16.99 -6.43
CA VAL A 158 17.64 17.42 -5.03
C VAL A 158 17.30 18.91 -4.93
N HIS A 159 17.97 19.77 -5.71
CA HIS A 159 17.73 21.22 -5.65
C HIS A 159 16.45 21.66 -6.40
N SER A 160 16.01 20.93 -7.43
CA SER A 160 14.77 21.24 -8.18
C SER A 160 13.49 20.64 -7.58
N ALA A 161 13.58 19.77 -6.58
CA ALA A 161 12.41 19.23 -5.88
C ALA A 161 11.62 20.33 -5.13
N VAL A 162 10.30 20.29 -5.23
CA VAL A 162 9.36 21.23 -4.58
C VAL A 162 9.40 21.06 -3.07
N ASP A 163 9.38 19.81 -2.61
CA ASP A 163 9.47 19.41 -1.21
C ASP A 163 10.20 18.05 -1.15
N VAL A 164 10.87 17.78 -0.02
CA VAL A 164 11.63 16.54 0.22
C VAL A 164 11.42 16.10 1.66
N VAL A 165 10.91 14.88 1.84
CA VAL A 165 10.71 14.25 3.14
C VAL A 165 11.51 12.97 3.24
N ALA A 166 11.99 12.68 4.45
CA ALA A 166 12.71 11.45 4.75
C ALA A 166 11.85 10.53 5.63
N GLN A 167 11.73 9.27 5.24
CA GLN A 167 10.91 8.28 5.92
C GLN A 167 11.60 7.75 7.17
N MET A 168 11.18 8.24 8.35
CA MET A 168 11.78 7.88 9.64
C MET A 168 11.43 6.47 10.10
N GLY A 169 12.35 5.86 10.86
CA GLY A 169 12.11 4.61 11.58
C GLY A 169 11.45 4.79 12.95
N CYS A 170 11.63 3.81 13.83
CA CYS A 170 11.02 3.82 15.16
C CYS A 170 11.79 4.68 16.18
N GLU A 171 13.02 5.07 15.84
CA GLU A 171 14.01 5.66 16.74
C GLU A 171 13.66 7.09 17.20
N PRO A 172 13.12 8.00 16.35
CA PRO A 172 12.65 9.31 16.81
C PRO A 172 11.43 9.21 17.73
N TYR A 173 10.53 8.25 17.47
CA TYR A 173 9.40 7.96 18.37
C TYR A 173 9.89 7.40 19.71
N LEU A 174 10.91 6.53 19.71
CA LEU A 174 11.57 6.04 20.92
C LEU A 174 12.31 7.14 21.69
N ALA A 175 12.76 8.20 21.02
CA ALA A 175 13.30 9.40 21.68
C ALA A 175 12.16 10.23 22.29
N ALA A 176 11.13 10.58 21.52
CA ALA A 176 9.99 11.38 21.95
C ALA A 176 9.20 10.74 23.11
N LEU A 177 9.12 9.40 23.18
CA LEU A 177 8.48 8.68 24.28
C LEU A 177 9.21 8.82 25.64
N ARG A 178 10.47 9.26 25.68
CA ARG A 178 11.25 9.37 26.93
C ARG A 178 10.74 10.47 27.85
N ASP A 179 10.28 11.58 27.27
CA ASP A 179 9.71 12.71 28.02
C ASP A 179 8.20 12.56 28.28
N ASP A 180 7.66 11.36 28.09
CA ASP A 180 6.29 10.93 28.39
C ASP A 180 5.14 11.84 27.85
N PRO A 181 5.17 12.35 26.60
CA PRO A 181 4.10 13.17 26.05
C PRO A 181 2.74 12.45 26.02
N ASP A 182 1.64 13.20 26.08
CA ASP A 182 0.28 12.69 25.85
C ASP A 182 0.07 12.34 24.37
N ILE A 183 0.63 13.14 23.46
CA ILE A 183 0.40 13.07 22.02
C ILE A 183 1.75 13.17 21.29
N ILE A 184 1.99 12.34 20.27
CA ILE A 184 3.13 12.44 19.35
C ILE A 184 2.61 12.59 17.92
N LEU A 185 3.02 13.65 17.24
CA LEU A 185 2.69 13.95 15.84
C LEU A 185 3.97 13.86 15.00
N GLY A 186 4.20 12.73 14.33
CA GLY A 186 5.35 12.54 13.45
C GLY A 186 5.03 12.80 11.98
N GLY A 187 5.98 13.41 11.29
CA GLY A 187 6.02 13.56 9.84
C GLY A 187 6.21 12.22 9.11
N ARG A 188 6.77 12.24 7.90
CA ARG A 188 6.88 11.06 7.04
C ARG A 188 7.57 9.92 7.78
N SER A 189 6.81 8.85 8.00
CA SER A 189 7.24 7.70 8.80
C SER A 189 7.19 6.44 7.95
N TYR A 190 7.98 5.44 8.31
CA TYR A 190 7.67 4.08 7.87
C TYR A 190 6.41 3.66 8.62
N ASP A 191 5.39 3.21 7.90
CA ASP A 191 4.04 3.10 8.42
C ASP A 191 3.95 2.19 9.69
N PRO A 192 4.73 1.09 9.84
CA PRO A 192 4.87 0.34 11.10
C PRO A 192 5.57 1.06 12.28
N ALA A 193 6.33 2.14 12.03
CA ALA A 193 7.30 2.71 12.98
C ALA A 193 6.72 3.20 14.32
N PRO A 194 5.62 3.99 14.38
CA PRO A 194 5.08 4.42 15.68
C PRO A 194 4.53 3.23 16.50
N PHE A 195 4.02 2.19 15.83
CA PHE A 195 3.58 0.94 16.46
C PHE A 195 4.76 0.16 17.04
N ALA A 196 5.83 0.01 16.26
CA ALA A 196 7.05 -0.66 16.69
C ALA A 196 7.70 0.07 17.86
N ALA A 197 7.84 1.41 17.79
CA ALA A 197 8.41 2.24 18.84
C ALA A 197 7.68 2.08 20.18
N PHE A 198 6.34 2.13 20.18
CA PHE A 198 5.56 1.99 21.41
C PHE A 198 5.73 0.64 22.11
N CYS A 199 5.99 -0.41 21.33
CA CYS A 199 6.21 -1.78 21.80
C CYS A 199 7.67 -2.02 22.24
N LEU A 200 8.64 -1.49 21.48
CA LEU A 200 10.06 -1.51 21.83
C LEU A 200 10.31 -0.75 23.15
N ALA A 201 9.65 0.39 23.36
CA ALA A 201 9.62 1.12 24.64
C ALA A 201 9.04 0.32 25.83
N ARG A 202 8.42 -0.84 25.57
CA ARG A 202 7.83 -1.77 26.56
C ARG A 202 8.52 -3.13 26.58
N GLY A 203 9.70 -3.26 25.96
CA GLY A 203 10.52 -4.48 26.02
C GLY A 203 10.00 -5.64 25.17
N VAL A 204 9.18 -5.35 24.16
CA VAL A 204 8.72 -6.32 23.16
C VAL A 204 9.85 -6.67 22.18
N ASN A 205 9.95 -7.93 21.75
CA ASN A 205 10.98 -8.35 20.81
C ASN A 205 10.81 -7.63 19.45
N PRO A 206 11.89 -7.15 18.79
CA PRO A 206 11.78 -6.32 17.58
C PRO A 206 10.94 -6.92 16.45
N GLY A 207 11.12 -8.20 16.09
CA GLY A 207 10.32 -8.84 15.04
C GLY A 207 8.81 -8.87 15.32
N VAL A 208 8.43 -9.04 16.60
CA VAL A 208 7.05 -9.01 17.07
C VAL A 208 6.49 -7.59 16.97
N ALA A 209 7.26 -6.59 17.39
CA ALA A 209 6.89 -5.18 17.33
C ALA A 209 6.67 -4.68 15.88
N TRP A 210 7.59 -5.04 14.97
CA TRP A 210 7.51 -4.69 13.55
C TRP A 210 6.41 -5.46 12.79
N HIS A 211 6.22 -6.76 13.06
CA HIS A 211 5.14 -7.55 12.42
C HIS A 211 3.75 -7.11 12.88
N MET A 212 3.61 -6.76 14.16
CA MET A 212 2.41 -6.12 14.67
C MET A 212 2.17 -4.80 13.92
N GLY A 213 3.15 -3.90 13.87
CA GLY A 213 3.05 -2.64 13.11
C GLY A 213 2.60 -2.83 11.66
N LYS A 214 3.21 -3.78 10.92
CA LYS A 214 2.86 -4.09 9.53
C LYS A 214 1.40 -4.51 9.32
N ILE A 215 0.82 -5.25 10.25
CA ILE A 215 -0.60 -5.65 10.14
C ILE A 215 -1.51 -4.52 10.65
N MET A 216 -1.00 -3.71 11.59
CA MET A 216 -1.79 -2.69 12.25
C MET A 216 -1.89 -1.36 11.50
N GLU A 217 -0.93 -0.99 10.66
CA GLU A 217 -0.97 0.24 9.84
C GLU A 217 -2.31 0.38 9.08
N CYS A 218 -2.77 -0.72 8.47
CA CYS A 218 -4.04 -0.85 7.76
C CYS A 218 -5.24 -1.27 8.64
N GLY A 219 -5.08 -1.29 9.97
CA GLY A 219 -6.11 -1.60 10.96
C GLY A 219 -7.02 -2.79 10.58
N GLY A 220 -8.30 -2.49 10.38
CA GLY A 220 -9.39 -3.46 10.17
C GLY A 220 -9.21 -4.50 9.08
N PHE A 221 -8.38 -4.24 8.07
CA PHE A 221 -8.45 -4.96 6.78
C PHE A 221 -8.00 -6.43 6.80
N CYS A 222 -7.47 -6.93 7.92
CA CYS A 222 -7.23 -8.35 8.14
C CYS A 222 -8.43 -9.13 8.73
N ALA A 223 -9.56 -8.46 9.03
CA ALA A 223 -10.78 -9.11 9.52
C ALA A 223 -11.70 -9.62 8.39
N LEU A 224 -12.59 -10.54 8.76
CA LEU A 224 -13.70 -11.07 7.95
C LEU A 224 -15.04 -10.87 8.69
N PRO A 225 -16.07 -10.21 8.11
CA PRO A 225 -16.05 -9.41 6.89
C PRO A 225 -14.98 -8.32 6.95
N ARG A 226 -14.62 -7.71 5.81
CA ARG A 226 -13.50 -6.76 5.72
C ARG A 226 -13.61 -5.70 6.80
N GLY A 227 -12.77 -5.89 7.81
CA GLY A 227 -12.96 -5.20 9.05
C GLY A 227 -12.63 -3.75 8.92
N ARG A 228 -13.16 -3.01 9.88
CA ARG A 228 -12.71 -1.68 10.18
C ARG A 228 -11.90 -1.74 11.50
N SER A 229 -12.19 -2.69 12.36
CA SER A 229 -12.04 -2.45 13.79
C SER A 229 -10.85 -3.14 14.50
N MET A 230 -9.68 -3.30 13.86
CA MET A 230 -8.60 -4.19 14.36
C MET A 230 -7.53 -3.58 15.26
N VAL A 231 -7.07 -4.34 16.26
CA VAL A 231 -6.23 -3.98 17.42
C VAL A 231 -5.03 -4.91 17.62
N ALA A 232 -4.12 -4.61 18.56
CA ALA A 232 -3.11 -5.59 19.02
C ALA A 232 -2.95 -5.67 20.55
N THR A 233 -3.20 -6.84 21.13
CA THR A 233 -2.79 -7.22 22.50
C THR A 233 -1.34 -7.69 22.47
N ILE A 234 -0.39 -6.84 22.84
CA ILE A 234 1.04 -7.16 22.67
C ILE A 234 1.63 -7.87 23.91
N ARG A 235 2.50 -8.86 23.68
CA ARG A 235 3.39 -9.51 24.65
C ARG A 235 4.82 -9.47 24.14
N LYS A 236 5.77 -10.01 24.91
CA LYS A 236 7.19 -10.00 24.52
C LYS A 236 7.47 -10.73 23.20
N ASP A 237 6.79 -11.85 22.97
CA ASP A 237 7.04 -12.85 21.92
C ASP A 237 5.91 -13.00 20.88
N SER A 238 4.76 -12.35 21.13
CA SER A 238 3.51 -12.59 20.43
C SER A 238 2.55 -11.41 20.56
N PHE A 239 1.55 -11.33 19.67
CA PHE A 239 0.44 -10.38 19.79
C PHE A 239 -0.90 -10.98 19.35
N ASP A 240 -2.01 -10.54 19.93
CA ASP A 240 -3.36 -11.02 19.57
C ASP A 240 -4.20 -9.91 18.90
N LEU A 241 -4.76 -10.22 17.73
CA LEU A 241 -5.60 -9.35 16.93
C LEU A 241 -7.08 -9.69 17.12
N THR A 242 -7.89 -8.70 17.51
CA THR A 242 -9.34 -8.82 17.75
C THR A 242 -10.08 -7.61 17.18
N PRO A 243 -11.00 -7.79 16.22
CA PRO A 243 -11.86 -6.70 15.75
C PRO A 243 -12.90 -6.31 16.80
N LEU A 244 -13.51 -5.12 16.70
CA LEU A 244 -14.67 -4.77 17.54
C LEU A 244 -16.02 -5.12 16.97
N ALA A 245 -16.32 -4.66 15.75
CA ALA A 245 -17.63 -4.83 15.13
C ALA A 245 -18.11 -6.25 15.39
N ALA A 246 -19.31 -6.42 15.96
CA ALA A 246 -19.75 -7.71 16.47
C ALA A 246 -19.65 -8.81 15.40
N GLU A 247 -20.01 -8.42 14.17
CA GLU A 247 -19.95 -9.18 12.93
C GLU A 247 -18.54 -9.61 12.47
N GLU A 248 -17.48 -8.89 12.84
CA GLU A 248 -16.09 -9.13 12.40
C GLU A 248 -15.35 -10.21 13.22
N ARG A 249 -14.43 -10.94 12.57
CA ARG A 249 -13.43 -11.83 13.19
C ARG A 249 -12.06 -11.75 12.51
N CYS A 250 -10.98 -11.97 13.26
CA CYS A 250 -9.69 -12.34 12.70
C CYS A 250 -9.57 -13.86 12.59
N THR A 251 -8.96 -14.34 11.50
CA THR A 251 -8.60 -15.75 11.29
C THR A 251 -7.11 -15.87 10.96
N PRO A 252 -6.44 -17.00 11.22
CA PRO A 252 -5.05 -17.23 10.80
C PRO A 252 -4.80 -16.87 9.33
N LEU A 253 -5.68 -17.36 8.44
CA LEU A 253 -5.62 -17.08 7.01
C LEU A 253 -5.76 -15.59 6.68
N SER A 254 -6.75 -14.89 7.25
CA SER A 254 -7.00 -13.47 6.92
C SER A 254 -5.92 -12.52 7.47
N VAL A 255 -5.27 -12.89 8.58
CA VAL A 255 -4.14 -12.17 9.17
C VAL A 255 -2.84 -12.43 8.40
N ALA A 256 -2.58 -13.68 8.01
CA ALA A 256 -1.47 -14.02 7.14
C ALA A 256 -1.62 -13.37 5.75
N ALA A 257 -2.82 -13.41 5.16
CA ALA A 257 -3.15 -12.79 3.86
C ALA A 257 -2.98 -11.27 3.85
N HIS A 258 -3.09 -10.61 5.00
CA HIS A 258 -2.79 -9.19 5.14
C HIS A 258 -1.28 -8.90 5.24
N THR A 259 -0.46 -9.86 5.64
CA THR A 259 1.01 -9.68 5.70
C THR A 259 1.62 -9.49 4.30
N LEU A 260 1.01 -10.05 3.24
CA LEU A 260 1.39 -9.84 1.83
C LEU A 260 0.98 -8.46 1.24
N TYR A 261 0.28 -7.64 2.01
CA TYR A 261 -0.38 -6.44 1.49
C TYR A 261 0.62 -5.31 1.24
N GLU A 262 0.66 -4.84 -0.01
CA GLU A 262 1.47 -3.71 -0.51
C GLU A 262 2.98 -3.82 -0.20
N LYS A 263 3.55 -4.99 -0.46
CA LYS A 263 5.00 -5.26 -0.39
C LYS A 263 5.47 -6.08 -1.59
N THR A 264 6.71 -5.88 -2.03
CA THR A 264 7.32 -6.56 -3.20
C THR A 264 7.37 -8.09 -3.02
N ARG A 265 7.58 -8.52 -1.77
CA ARG A 265 7.62 -9.92 -1.30
C ARG A 265 6.77 -10.08 -0.04
N PRO A 266 6.28 -11.29 0.27
CA PRO A 266 5.49 -11.56 1.48
C PRO A 266 6.31 -11.98 2.71
N ASP A 267 7.56 -12.39 2.51
CA ASP A 267 8.41 -13.10 3.48
C ASP A 267 9.61 -12.26 3.99
N ARG A 268 9.96 -11.19 3.26
CA ARG A 268 11.04 -10.25 3.55
C ARG A 268 10.54 -8.83 3.36
N LEU A 269 10.31 -8.11 4.46
CA LEU A 269 9.79 -6.74 4.43
C LEU A 269 10.90 -5.78 4.91
N PRO A 270 11.69 -5.17 4.00
CA PRO A 270 12.68 -4.17 4.37
C PRO A 270 12.02 -2.88 4.87
N GLY A 271 12.72 -2.15 5.73
CA GLY A 271 12.35 -0.82 6.23
C GLY A 271 13.55 -0.12 6.86
N PRO A 272 13.36 1.05 7.48
CA PRO A 272 14.43 1.75 8.19
C PRO A 272 15.09 0.86 9.24
N GLY A 273 16.42 0.82 9.22
CA GLY A 273 17.25 0.06 10.16
C GLY A 273 17.30 -1.47 9.99
N GLY A 274 16.52 -2.10 9.09
CA GLY A 274 16.57 -3.57 8.94
C GLY A 274 15.49 -4.23 8.09
N VAL A 275 15.43 -5.55 8.17
CA VAL A 275 14.47 -6.40 7.43
C VAL A 275 13.65 -7.25 8.39
N LEU A 276 12.33 -7.18 8.26
CA LEU A 276 11.41 -8.10 8.92
C LEU A 276 11.36 -9.42 8.14
N VAL A 277 11.66 -10.52 8.82
CA VAL A 277 11.74 -11.90 8.33
C VAL A 277 10.60 -12.70 8.93
N LEU A 278 9.90 -13.45 8.08
CA LEU A 278 8.60 -14.06 8.38
C LEU A 278 8.56 -15.58 8.17
N ASP A 279 9.71 -16.24 8.01
CA ASP A 279 9.77 -17.70 7.75
C ASP A 279 9.16 -18.52 8.91
N ASP A 280 9.46 -18.13 10.14
CA ASP A 280 8.94 -18.76 11.37
C ASP A 280 7.57 -18.19 11.81
N ALA A 281 6.92 -17.33 11.01
CA ALA A 281 5.71 -16.62 11.42
C ALA A 281 4.51 -17.57 11.57
N LYS A 282 3.95 -17.61 12.77
CA LYS A 282 2.82 -18.48 13.14
C LYS A 282 1.56 -17.66 13.41
N TYR A 283 0.43 -18.19 12.97
CA TYR A 283 -0.88 -17.57 13.07
C TYR A 283 -1.86 -18.57 13.71
N GLU A 284 -2.36 -18.28 14.91
CA GLU A 284 -3.10 -19.24 15.76
C GLU A 284 -4.47 -18.68 16.16
N GLN A 285 -5.56 -19.43 15.96
CA GLN A 285 -6.90 -19.00 16.36
C GLN A 285 -7.07 -19.20 17.88
N ILE A 286 -7.12 -18.12 18.66
CA ILE A 286 -7.24 -18.17 20.13
C ILE A 286 -8.70 -18.13 20.60
N THR A 287 -9.52 -17.35 19.90
CA THR A 287 -10.99 -17.34 20.06
C THR A 287 -11.63 -17.32 18.68
N PRO A 288 -12.94 -17.59 18.52
CA PRO A 288 -13.63 -17.45 17.23
C PRO A 288 -13.56 -16.07 16.57
N LYS A 289 -13.09 -15.05 17.30
CA LYS A 289 -12.91 -13.65 16.89
C LYS A 289 -11.44 -13.20 16.87
N THR A 290 -10.56 -13.87 17.62
CA THR A 290 -9.19 -13.44 17.92
C THR A 290 -8.14 -14.40 17.34
N THR A 291 -7.13 -13.85 16.66
CA THR A 291 -5.96 -14.60 16.16
C THR A 291 -4.67 -14.08 16.82
N ARG A 292 -3.81 -14.98 17.29
CA ARG A 292 -2.45 -14.68 17.75
C ARG A 292 -1.46 -14.78 16.60
N VAL A 293 -0.44 -13.94 16.65
CA VAL A 293 0.71 -13.96 15.75
C VAL A 293 2.00 -14.03 16.58
N SER A 294 2.98 -14.80 16.13
CA SER A 294 4.30 -14.96 16.77
C SER A 294 5.38 -15.40 15.78
N GLY A 295 6.64 -15.49 16.21
CA GLY A 295 7.73 -16.10 15.46
C GLY A 295 8.49 -15.19 14.48
N ALA A 296 7.93 -14.04 14.10
CA ALA A 296 8.60 -13.06 13.25
C ALA A 296 9.92 -12.53 13.87
N GLN A 297 10.95 -12.38 13.02
CA GLN A 297 12.28 -11.91 13.41
C GLN A 297 12.61 -10.59 12.69
N PHE A 298 13.31 -9.66 13.33
CA PHE A 298 13.83 -8.45 12.66
C PHE A 298 15.35 -8.50 12.66
N LEU A 299 15.94 -8.45 11.46
CA LEU A 299 17.38 -8.47 11.26
C LEU A 299 17.87 -7.04 10.98
N PRO A 300 18.65 -6.42 11.89
CA PRO A 300 19.20 -5.08 11.65
C PRO A 300 20.14 -5.05 10.44
N SER A 301 20.07 -3.98 9.65
CA SER A 301 20.99 -3.75 8.55
C SER A 301 22.38 -3.33 9.09
N PRO A 302 23.50 -3.77 8.48
CA PRO A 302 24.85 -3.32 8.87
C PRO A 302 25.10 -1.82 8.72
N VAL A 303 24.32 -1.16 7.86
CA VAL A 303 24.23 0.29 7.70
C VAL A 303 22.76 0.67 7.85
N TYR A 304 22.45 1.67 8.69
CA TYR A 304 21.10 2.20 8.78
C TYR A 304 20.81 3.04 7.54
N GLN A 305 19.67 2.83 6.90
CA GLN A 305 19.22 3.62 5.75
C GLN A 305 17.80 4.15 5.98
N ILE A 306 17.54 5.37 5.49
CA ILE A 306 16.21 5.97 5.39
C ILE A 306 15.86 6.21 3.93
N LYS A 307 14.56 6.16 3.59
CA LYS A 307 14.08 6.48 2.25
C LYS A 307 13.79 7.97 2.12
N LEU A 308 14.36 8.60 1.10
CA LEU A 308 14.06 9.96 0.65
C LEU A 308 12.94 9.92 -0.38
N GLU A 309 11.90 10.71 -0.15
CA GLU A 309 10.78 10.90 -1.07
C GLU A 309 10.66 12.38 -1.41
N GLY A 310 10.56 12.72 -2.69
CA GLY A 310 10.55 14.10 -3.14
C GLY A 310 10.02 14.22 -4.56
N VAL A 311 9.53 15.42 -4.90
CA VAL A 311 8.69 15.60 -6.09
C VAL A 311 9.03 16.87 -6.86
N THR A 312 9.01 16.80 -8.18
CA THR A 312 9.28 17.94 -9.08
C THR A 312 8.01 18.27 -9.87
N LYS A 313 7.63 19.55 -9.92
CA LYS A 313 6.51 20.03 -10.74
C LYS A 313 6.92 20.00 -12.22
N LEU A 314 6.13 19.33 -13.06
CA LEU A 314 6.37 19.23 -14.51
C LEU A 314 5.74 20.38 -15.29
N GLY A 315 4.58 20.87 -14.85
CA GLY A 315 3.78 21.85 -15.56
C GLY A 315 2.33 21.87 -15.06
N TYR A 316 1.40 22.13 -15.98
CA TYR A 316 -0.05 22.09 -15.81
C TYR A 316 -0.67 21.14 -16.84
N ARG A 317 -1.78 20.50 -16.46
CA ARG A 317 -2.50 19.53 -17.28
C ARG A 317 -3.89 20.06 -17.63
N THR A 318 -4.25 19.96 -18.90
CA THR A 318 -5.64 20.03 -19.36
C THR A 318 -6.00 18.69 -19.99
N ILE A 319 -7.20 18.20 -19.71
CA ILE A 319 -7.74 16.98 -20.32
C ILE A 319 -8.99 17.28 -21.16
N PHE A 320 -9.31 16.38 -22.08
CA PHE A 320 -10.62 16.30 -22.72
C PHE A 320 -10.97 14.83 -22.94
N ILE A 321 -12.26 14.50 -22.98
CA ILE A 321 -12.73 13.11 -23.17
C ILE A 321 -13.93 13.07 -24.12
N GLY A 322 -14.04 12.00 -24.90
CA GLY A 322 -15.19 11.77 -25.78
C GLY A 322 -15.16 10.44 -26.51
N GLY A 323 -16.31 10.05 -27.03
CA GLY A 323 -16.51 8.78 -27.74
C GLY A 323 -16.32 8.88 -29.26
N ILE A 324 -15.87 7.79 -29.87
CA ILE A 324 -15.86 7.57 -31.31
C ILE A 324 -16.54 6.21 -31.57
N ARG A 325 -17.52 6.19 -32.48
CA ARG A 325 -18.38 5.04 -32.79
C ARG A 325 -18.43 4.72 -34.29
N ASP A 326 -17.75 5.50 -35.13
CA ASP A 326 -17.67 5.23 -36.56
C ASP A 326 -16.60 4.14 -36.82
N PRO A 327 -16.97 2.97 -37.37
CA PRO A 327 -16.02 1.88 -37.60
C PRO A 327 -14.93 2.24 -38.61
N ILE A 328 -15.20 3.15 -39.56
CA ILE A 328 -14.22 3.62 -40.56
C ILE A 328 -13.12 4.42 -39.88
N LEU A 329 -13.48 5.26 -38.89
CA LEU A 329 -12.52 6.02 -38.09
C LEU A 329 -11.80 5.15 -37.04
N ILE A 330 -12.53 4.25 -36.36
CA ILE A 330 -11.94 3.32 -35.38
C ILE A 330 -10.85 2.45 -36.04
N GLY A 331 -11.08 1.96 -37.26
CA GLY A 331 -10.12 1.14 -38.01
C GLY A 331 -8.81 1.83 -38.38
N GLN A 332 -8.75 3.17 -38.31
CA GLN A 332 -7.57 3.97 -38.66
C GLN A 332 -7.15 4.97 -37.56
N ILE A 333 -7.61 4.76 -36.33
CA ILE A 333 -7.53 5.76 -35.25
C ILE A 333 -6.10 6.22 -34.93
N ASP A 334 -5.10 5.35 -35.05
CA ASP A 334 -3.70 5.69 -34.77
C ASP A 334 -3.13 6.70 -35.78
N ASP A 335 -3.32 6.46 -37.08
CA ASP A 335 -2.88 7.42 -38.11
C ASP A 335 -3.71 8.71 -38.04
N PHE A 336 -5.02 8.62 -37.79
CA PHE A 336 -5.85 9.80 -37.59
C PHE A 336 -5.35 10.71 -36.44
N LEU A 337 -5.10 10.14 -35.26
CA LEU A 337 -4.61 10.90 -34.10
C LEU A 337 -3.19 11.43 -34.32
N GLU A 338 -2.35 10.72 -35.07
CA GLU A 338 -1.01 11.16 -35.43
C GLU A 338 -1.02 12.28 -36.50
N ARG A 339 -1.97 12.27 -37.45
CA ARG A 339 -2.23 13.40 -38.36
C ARG A 339 -2.70 14.63 -37.59
N VAL A 340 -3.56 14.46 -36.56
CA VAL A 340 -3.96 15.55 -35.66
C VAL A 340 -2.77 16.09 -34.87
N ARG A 341 -1.96 15.23 -34.25
CA ARG A 341 -0.74 15.65 -33.52
C ARG A 341 0.14 16.52 -34.41
N LYS A 342 0.45 16.07 -35.63
CA LYS A 342 1.32 16.80 -36.59
C LYS A 342 0.75 18.16 -36.98
N TYR A 343 -0.58 18.28 -37.10
CA TYR A 343 -1.21 19.57 -37.32
C TYR A 343 -1.07 20.50 -36.10
N SER A 344 -1.37 20.01 -34.88
CA SER A 344 -1.20 20.80 -33.67
C SER A 344 0.27 21.20 -33.44
N GLN A 345 1.25 20.35 -33.76
CA GLN A 345 2.68 20.69 -33.77
C GLN A 345 3.05 21.80 -34.76
N SER A 346 2.32 21.94 -35.88
CA SER A 346 2.53 23.05 -36.82
C SER A 346 2.00 24.40 -36.32
N LEU A 347 1.12 24.38 -35.31
CA LEU A 347 0.56 25.56 -34.64
C LEU A 347 1.27 25.86 -33.31
N PHE A 348 1.80 24.83 -32.65
CA PHE A 348 2.53 24.88 -31.38
C PHE A 348 3.87 24.13 -31.54
N PRO A 349 4.92 24.78 -32.08
CA PRO A 349 6.20 24.14 -32.37
C PRO A 349 6.91 23.56 -31.14
N GLU A 350 6.54 23.96 -29.92
CA GLU A 350 7.03 23.40 -28.67
C GLU A 350 6.44 22.01 -28.31
N LEU A 351 5.37 21.59 -28.99
CA LEU A 351 4.61 20.39 -28.65
C LEU A 351 5.40 19.10 -28.92
N ASP A 352 5.45 18.23 -27.91
CA ASP A 352 6.20 16.97 -27.87
C ASP A 352 7.74 17.14 -28.03
N GLN A 353 8.27 18.37 -28.00
CA GLN A 353 9.73 18.63 -28.11
C GLN A 353 10.49 18.46 -26.78
N SER A 354 9.80 18.33 -25.65
CA SER A 354 10.40 18.21 -24.30
C SER A 354 9.49 17.44 -23.35
N GLU A 355 9.97 17.08 -22.16
CA GLU A 355 9.09 16.47 -21.15
C GLU A 355 8.06 17.45 -20.56
N HIS A 356 8.21 18.77 -20.80
CA HIS A 356 7.37 19.82 -20.23
C HIS A 356 6.19 20.25 -21.12
N CYS A 357 6.21 19.95 -22.42
CA CYS A 357 5.10 20.20 -23.33
C CYS A 357 4.81 18.94 -24.16
N ARG A 358 3.68 18.26 -23.88
CA ARG A 358 3.36 16.95 -24.44
C ARG A 358 1.87 16.74 -24.67
N LEU A 359 1.55 15.99 -25.72
CA LEU A 359 0.20 15.52 -26.03
C LEU A 359 0.14 13.98 -25.99
N LEU A 360 -0.72 13.45 -25.14
CA LEU A 360 -0.95 12.02 -24.98
C LEU A 360 -2.41 11.65 -25.23
N TYR A 361 -2.62 10.44 -25.74
CA TYR A 361 -3.93 9.85 -25.98
C TYR A 361 -4.05 8.51 -25.25
N GLN A 362 -5.15 8.32 -24.52
CA GLN A 362 -5.52 7.04 -23.90
C GLN A 362 -6.83 6.55 -24.53
N ILE A 363 -6.83 5.35 -25.11
CA ILE A 363 -7.95 4.80 -25.89
C ILE A 363 -8.67 3.70 -25.08
N TYR A 364 -9.76 4.09 -24.43
CA TYR A 364 -10.72 3.19 -23.78
C TYR A 364 -11.46 2.37 -24.84
N GLY A 365 -11.79 1.11 -24.52
CA GLY A 365 -12.22 0.13 -25.51
C GLY A 365 -11.06 -0.56 -26.25
N ARG A 366 -9.81 -0.09 -26.10
CA ARG A 366 -8.62 -0.72 -26.69
C ARG A 366 -7.57 -1.14 -25.67
N ASN A 367 -6.87 -0.19 -25.04
CA ASN A 367 -5.84 -0.50 -24.04
C ASN A 367 -5.63 0.58 -22.95
N ALA A 368 -6.58 1.49 -22.72
CA ALA A 368 -6.41 2.58 -21.75
C ALA A 368 -6.14 2.15 -20.28
N VAL A 369 -6.31 0.88 -19.91
CA VAL A 369 -6.06 0.38 -18.55
C VAL A 369 -4.68 -0.28 -18.41
N MET A 370 -4.34 -1.21 -19.30
CA MET A 370 -3.09 -2.00 -19.25
C MET A 370 -1.97 -1.42 -20.15
N GLY A 371 -2.32 -0.70 -21.22
CA GLY A 371 -1.36 -0.02 -22.09
C GLY A 371 -0.42 -0.99 -22.81
N PRO A 372 0.91 -0.91 -22.61
CA PRO A 372 1.85 -1.86 -23.21
C PRO A 372 1.77 -3.26 -22.58
N LEU A 373 1.13 -3.40 -21.41
CA LEU A 373 0.92 -4.71 -20.77
C LEU A 373 -0.25 -5.48 -21.40
N GLU A 374 -1.07 -4.84 -22.24
CA GLU A 374 -2.27 -5.43 -22.85
C GLU A 374 -1.88 -6.47 -23.92
N PRO A 375 -2.15 -7.78 -23.72
CA PRO A 375 -1.86 -8.79 -24.74
C PRO A 375 -2.92 -8.87 -25.85
N SER A 376 -4.07 -8.19 -25.71
CA SER A 376 -5.20 -8.29 -26.63
C SER A 376 -5.23 -7.15 -27.66
N VAL A 377 -5.47 -7.49 -28.92
CA VAL A 377 -5.65 -6.51 -30.02
C VAL A 377 -7.05 -6.66 -30.64
N GLN A 378 -8.07 -6.58 -29.80
CA GLN A 378 -9.47 -6.59 -30.23
C GLN A 378 -9.93 -5.18 -30.64
N VAL A 379 -10.75 -5.11 -31.69
CA VAL A 379 -11.40 -3.86 -32.13
C VAL A 379 -12.76 -3.76 -31.44
N ALA A 380 -12.96 -2.72 -30.63
CA ALA A 380 -14.25 -2.47 -29.98
C ALA A 380 -15.25 -1.80 -30.93
N HIS A 381 -16.54 -1.99 -30.64
CA HIS A 381 -17.65 -1.32 -31.32
C HIS A 381 -17.65 0.22 -31.11
N GLU A 382 -17.06 0.66 -30.02
CA GLU A 382 -16.99 2.06 -29.60
C GLU A 382 -15.70 2.25 -28.78
N ILE A 383 -15.03 3.38 -28.96
CA ILE A 383 -13.81 3.74 -28.22
C ILE A 383 -13.97 5.10 -27.55
N GLY A 384 -13.35 5.27 -26.39
CA GLY A 384 -13.27 6.57 -25.70
C GLY A 384 -11.84 7.12 -25.79
N VAL A 385 -11.66 8.30 -26.39
CA VAL A 385 -10.34 8.97 -26.39
C VAL A 385 -10.30 9.98 -25.24
N LEU A 386 -9.45 9.71 -24.26
CA LEU A 386 -9.00 10.69 -23.27
C LEU A 386 -7.71 11.33 -23.80
N GLY A 387 -7.79 12.62 -24.13
CA GLY A 387 -6.63 13.45 -24.42
C GLY A 387 -6.07 14.06 -23.15
N GLU A 388 -4.75 14.00 -22.98
CA GLU A 388 -4.01 14.65 -21.91
C GLU A 388 -2.97 15.58 -22.53
N VAL A 389 -3.03 16.87 -22.21
CA VAL A 389 -2.02 17.86 -22.60
C VAL A 389 -1.32 18.37 -21.35
N LEU A 390 0.01 18.28 -21.36
CA LEU A 390 0.90 18.93 -20.39
C LEU A 390 1.53 20.16 -21.06
N ALA A 391 1.61 21.29 -20.35
CA ALA A 391 2.42 22.45 -20.76
C ALA A 391 2.99 23.21 -19.52
N PRO A 392 3.97 24.11 -19.69
CA PRO A 392 4.51 24.92 -18.59
C PRO A 392 3.49 25.84 -17.90
N THR A 393 2.41 26.24 -18.59
CA THR A 393 1.32 27.08 -18.04
C THR A 393 -0.06 26.45 -18.29
N GLN A 394 -1.03 26.74 -17.41
CA GLN A 394 -2.40 26.26 -17.53
C GLN A 394 -3.05 26.75 -18.84
N GLU A 395 -2.84 28.02 -19.19
CA GLU A 395 -3.31 28.66 -20.43
C GLU A 395 -2.78 27.98 -21.71
N LEU A 396 -1.48 27.62 -21.75
CA LEU A 396 -0.92 26.92 -22.90
C LEU A 396 -1.44 25.48 -22.99
N SER A 397 -1.56 24.78 -21.86
CA SER A 397 -2.14 23.42 -21.85
C SER A 397 -3.60 23.43 -22.29
N TYR A 398 -4.37 24.47 -21.93
CA TYR A 398 -5.75 24.65 -22.36
C TYR A 398 -5.85 24.98 -23.85
N THR A 399 -5.05 25.95 -24.33
CA THR A 399 -5.03 26.37 -25.74
C THR A 399 -4.69 25.20 -26.67
N ILE A 400 -3.67 24.41 -26.32
CA ILE A 400 -3.30 23.19 -27.07
C ILE A 400 -4.42 22.14 -26.98
N ALA A 401 -4.96 21.85 -25.78
CA ALA A 401 -6.04 20.86 -25.62
C ALA A 401 -7.30 21.22 -26.43
N ASN A 402 -7.68 22.49 -26.44
CA ASN A 402 -8.82 23.00 -27.21
C ASN A 402 -8.59 22.85 -28.73
N ASN A 403 -7.40 23.21 -29.23
CA ASN A 403 -7.03 23.00 -30.62
C ASN A 403 -7.03 21.52 -31.02
N VAL A 404 -6.45 20.64 -30.19
CA VAL A 404 -6.39 19.20 -30.45
C VAL A 404 -7.79 18.60 -30.48
N ARG A 405 -8.64 18.89 -29.48
CA ARG A 405 -10.02 18.38 -29.46
C ARG A 405 -10.85 18.91 -30.64
N ALA A 406 -10.72 20.20 -30.98
CA ALA A 406 -11.39 20.77 -32.14
C ALA A 406 -10.91 20.12 -33.45
N SER A 407 -9.61 19.80 -33.55
CA SER A 407 -9.05 19.07 -34.68
C SER A 407 -9.61 17.65 -34.75
N ILE A 408 -9.64 16.89 -33.65
CA ILE A 408 -10.24 15.54 -33.60
C ILE A 408 -11.71 15.58 -34.10
N LEU A 409 -12.50 16.57 -33.68
CA LEU A 409 -13.91 16.72 -34.04
C LEU A 409 -14.17 16.98 -35.54
N HIS A 410 -13.23 17.64 -36.23
CA HIS A 410 -13.42 18.17 -37.59
C HIS A 410 -12.41 17.68 -38.64
N PHE A 411 -11.36 16.95 -38.25
CA PHE A 411 -10.34 16.50 -39.20
C PHE A 411 -10.88 15.49 -40.21
N PRO A 412 -10.46 15.58 -41.49
CA PRO A 412 -10.87 14.63 -42.50
C PRO A 412 -10.14 13.29 -42.35
N TYR A 413 -10.80 12.23 -42.81
CA TYR A 413 -10.20 10.90 -42.92
C TYR A 413 -10.62 10.15 -44.19
N PRO A 414 -9.76 9.26 -44.74
CA PRO A 414 -10.12 8.32 -45.79
C PRO A 414 -11.47 7.63 -45.55
N ASP A 415 -12.29 7.61 -46.60
CA ASP A 415 -13.62 7.00 -46.65
C ASP A 415 -14.68 7.55 -45.65
N GLN A 416 -14.45 8.76 -45.12
CA GLN A 416 -15.39 9.48 -44.26
C GLN A 416 -16.76 9.73 -44.94
N ILE A 417 -17.82 9.18 -44.35
CA ILE A 417 -19.21 9.39 -44.80
C ILE A 417 -19.88 10.55 -44.03
N ALA A 418 -19.63 10.67 -42.72
CA ALA A 418 -20.16 11.75 -41.89
C ALA A 418 -19.36 13.04 -42.13
N THR A 419 -19.98 14.06 -42.74
CA THR A 419 -19.29 15.28 -43.22
C THR A 419 -18.68 16.17 -42.13
N THR A 420 -19.03 15.94 -40.86
CA THR A 420 -18.42 16.55 -39.66
C THR A 420 -18.87 15.77 -38.42
N GLY A 421 -18.25 16.02 -37.26
CA GLY A 421 -18.76 15.51 -35.98
C GLY A 421 -18.16 14.18 -35.52
N ASN A 422 -16.85 13.99 -35.74
CA ASN A 422 -16.13 12.74 -35.45
C ASN A 422 -16.16 12.27 -33.99
N PHE A 423 -16.48 13.16 -33.04
CA PHE A 423 -16.13 13.03 -31.62
C PHE A 423 -17.25 13.47 -30.68
N ALA A 424 -17.82 12.51 -29.95
CA ALA A 424 -18.92 12.74 -29.01
C ALA A 424 -18.39 13.20 -27.64
N SER A 425 -18.30 14.51 -27.42
CA SER A 425 -17.91 15.12 -26.13
C SER A 425 -19.08 15.08 -25.12
N PRO A 426 -18.95 14.43 -23.94
CA PRO A 426 -20.05 14.28 -22.99
C PRO A 426 -20.12 15.39 -21.92
N LEU A 427 -19.17 16.34 -21.92
CA LEU A 427 -19.04 17.41 -20.94
C LEU A 427 -19.13 18.78 -21.60
N SER A 428 -19.57 19.79 -20.83
CA SER A 428 -19.48 21.21 -21.17
C SER A 428 -19.02 21.98 -19.92
N PRO A 429 -17.86 22.67 -19.94
CA PRO A 429 -16.90 22.79 -21.05
C PRO A 429 -16.31 21.43 -21.47
N HIS A 430 -15.88 21.33 -22.73
CA HIS A 430 -15.40 20.06 -23.32
C HIS A 430 -13.99 19.68 -22.83
N GLU A 431 -13.18 20.69 -22.51
CA GLU A 431 -11.88 20.62 -21.87
C GLU A 431 -12.02 20.87 -20.35
N GLN A 432 -11.18 20.23 -19.54
CA GLN A 432 -11.14 20.42 -18.09
C GLN A 432 -9.71 20.66 -17.62
N GLU A 433 -9.52 21.71 -16.82
CA GLU A 433 -8.25 21.97 -16.14
C GLU A 433 -8.05 20.94 -15.01
N ALA A 434 -7.08 20.04 -15.17
CA ALA A 434 -6.69 19.11 -14.13
C ALA A 434 -5.68 19.72 -13.13
N GLY A 435 -5.15 20.92 -13.43
CA GLY A 435 -4.25 21.66 -12.57
C GLY A 435 -2.78 21.25 -12.70
N PRO A 436 -1.94 21.61 -11.71
CA PRO A 436 -0.50 21.34 -11.76
C PRO A 436 -0.18 19.84 -11.62
N VAL A 437 0.81 19.37 -12.36
CA VAL A 437 1.27 17.97 -12.33
C VAL A 437 2.70 17.85 -11.84
N PHE A 438 2.97 16.77 -11.12
CA PHE A 438 4.24 16.46 -10.47
C PHE A 438 4.69 15.05 -10.84
N LYS A 439 6.00 14.81 -10.83
CA LYS A 439 6.59 13.46 -10.80
C LYS A 439 7.27 13.22 -9.46
N PHE A 440 7.32 11.97 -9.00
CA PHE A 440 8.36 11.58 -8.05
C PHE A 440 9.72 11.79 -8.72
N SER A 441 10.63 12.41 -7.98
CA SER A 441 11.97 12.74 -8.45
C SER A 441 13.05 12.27 -7.47
N LEU A 442 12.74 12.21 -6.16
CA LEU A 442 13.49 11.44 -5.18
C LEU A 442 12.65 10.22 -4.77
N TYR A 443 13.26 9.03 -4.85
CA TYR A 443 12.76 7.78 -4.31
C TYR A 443 13.96 6.85 -4.03
N HIS A 444 14.79 7.26 -3.07
CA HIS A 444 16.16 6.76 -2.90
C HIS A 444 16.45 6.42 -1.44
N LEU A 445 17.35 5.48 -1.19
CA LEU A 445 17.88 5.19 0.14
C LEU A 445 19.15 6.01 0.38
N VAL A 446 19.33 6.56 1.58
CA VAL A 446 20.56 7.25 2.00
C VAL A 446 21.18 6.58 3.23
N ASP A 447 22.50 6.39 3.21
CA ASP A 447 23.27 5.83 4.32
C ASP A 447 23.39 6.84 5.47
N LEU A 448 23.03 6.41 6.67
CA LEU A 448 23.17 7.17 7.91
C LEU A 448 24.43 6.78 8.70
N GLN A 449 24.96 7.76 9.42
CA GLN A 449 25.95 7.57 10.48
C GLN A 449 25.24 7.29 11.81
N PRO A 450 25.84 6.54 12.75
CA PRO A 450 25.21 6.23 14.04
C PRO A 450 24.81 7.49 14.82
N GLY A 451 23.53 7.59 15.18
CA GLY A 451 22.91 8.75 15.83
C GLY A 451 22.08 9.63 14.88
N GLU A 452 22.34 9.59 13.57
CA GLU A 452 21.55 10.33 12.57
C GLU A 452 20.11 9.81 12.47
N GLU A 453 19.86 8.55 12.83
CA GLU A 453 18.50 7.97 12.90
C GLU A 453 17.60 8.64 13.97
N VAL A 454 18.16 9.49 14.83
CA VAL A 454 17.41 10.40 15.72
C VAL A 454 17.70 11.87 15.39
N SER A 455 18.96 12.26 15.13
CA SER A 455 19.31 13.69 15.01
C SER A 455 18.78 14.35 13.72
N LEU A 456 18.46 13.59 12.68
CA LEU A 456 17.82 14.11 11.45
C LEU A 456 16.30 14.33 11.61
N PHE A 457 15.71 13.84 12.69
CA PHE A 457 14.27 13.87 12.95
C PHE A 457 13.99 14.59 14.27
N PRO A 458 14.18 15.93 14.33
CA PRO A 458 14.16 16.67 15.57
C PRO A 458 12.78 16.61 16.25
N VAL A 459 12.80 16.29 17.55
CA VAL A 459 11.62 16.26 18.41
C VAL A 459 11.47 17.60 19.12
N SER A 460 10.34 18.27 18.89
CA SER A 460 9.95 19.51 19.57
C SER A 460 8.76 19.27 20.49
N TYR A 461 8.74 19.90 21.68
CA TYR A 461 7.67 19.73 22.66
C TYR A 461 6.84 21.01 22.84
N HIS A 462 5.52 20.84 22.86
CA HIS A 462 4.53 21.89 22.96
C HIS A 462 3.60 21.59 24.13
N ASN A 463 3.52 22.50 25.10
CA ASN A 463 2.57 22.40 26.21
C ASN A 463 1.31 23.19 25.84
N ILE A 464 0.24 22.48 25.50
CA ILE A 464 -1.09 23.08 25.29
C ILE A 464 -1.73 23.22 26.67
N VAL A 465 -2.07 24.44 27.06
CA VAL A 465 -2.68 24.77 28.36
C VAL A 465 -3.99 25.50 28.11
N SER A 466 -5.09 24.94 28.59
CA SER A 466 -6.39 25.62 28.63
C SER A 466 -6.70 26.08 30.06
N ASN A 467 -7.32 27.26 30.15
CA ASN A 467 -7.84 27.83 31.40
C ASN A 467 -9.36 27.62 31.55
N GLU A 468 -10.02 27.00 30.56
CA GLU A 468 -11.45 26.70 30.61
C GLU A 468 -11.73 25.38 31.35
N GLN A 469 -12.99 25.17 31.78
CA GLN A 469 -13.37 23.91 32.40
C GLN A 469 -13.43 22.78 31.35
N PRO A 470 -12.77 21.63 31.58
CA PRO A 470 -12.79 20.51 30.64
C PRO A 470 -14.20 20.01 30.34
N GLN A 471 -14.59 19.97 29.07
CA GLN A 471 -15.87 19.43 28.65
C GLN A 471 -15.96 17.94 29.00
N ALA A 472 -17.06 17.57 29.65
CA ALA A 472 -17.41 16.19 29.95
C ALA A 472 -17.64 15.41 28.66
N VAL A 473 -17.21 14.15 28.65
CA VAL A 473 -17.29 13.26 27.48
C VAL A 473 -18.34 12.20 27.70
N GLN A 474 -19.32 12.15 26.80
CA GLN A 474 -20.23 11.02 26.68
C GLN A 474 -19.52 9.91 25.90
N GLY A 475 -19.44 8.74 26.51
CA GLY A 475 -18.83 7.54 25.94
C GLY A 475 -19.80 6.76 25.04
N ILE A 476 -19.71 5.43 25.05
CA ILE A 476 -20.72 4.59 24.40
C ILE A 476 -21.98 4.45 25.28
N ASP A 477 -23.15 4.48 24.65
CA ASP A 477 -24.43 4.19 25.30
C ASP A 477 -24.55 2.70 25.72
N THR A 478 -25.16 2.44 26.87
CA THR A 478 -25.31 1.09 27.46
C THR A 478 -26.01 0.09 26.53
N ALA A 479 -27.00 0.52 25.74
CA ALA A 479 -27.67 -0.35 24.78
C ALA A 479 -26.78 -0.66 23.57
N ALA A 480 -26.02 0.33 23.07
CA ALA A 480 -25.04 0.14 22.01
C ALA A 480 -23.88 -0.78 22.44
N TYR A 481 -23.39 -0.63 23.68
CA TYR A 481 -22.40 -1.53 24.27
C TYR A 481 -22.95 -2.96 24.36
N THR A 482 -24.17 -3.13 24.87
CA THR A 482 -24.81 -4.44 25.02
C THR A 482 -25.06 -5.11 23.66
N ALA A 483 -25.43 -4.34 22.63
CA ALA A 483 -25.57 -4.84 21.27
C ALA A 483 -24.24 -5.34 20.69
N LEU A 484 -23.12 -4.69 20.97
CA LEU A 484 -21.78 -5.12 20.52
C LEU A 484 -21.26 -6.36 21.27
N GLU A 485 -21.65 -6.57 22.54
CA GLU A 485 -21.36 -7.83 23.26
C GLU A 485 -22.20 -9.02 22.79
N THR A 486 -23.47 -8.80 22.43
CA THR A 486 -24.45 -9.88 22.24
C THR A 486 -24.71 -10.25 20.78
N SER A 487 -24.35 -9.38 19.82
CA SER A 487 -24.53 -9.65 18.40
C SER A 487 -23.58 -10.74 17.89
N THR A 488 -24.05 -11.55 16.95
CA THR A 488 -23.31 -12.69 16.42
C THR A 488 -22.34 -12.29 15.31
N MET A 489 -21.15 -12.91 15.28
CA MET A 489 -20.20 -12.78 14.17
C MET A 489 -20.83 -13.27 12.86
N ALA A 490 -20.53 -12.61 11.73
CA ALA A 490 -21.02 -13.04 10.43
C ALA A 490 -20.51 -14.45 10.08
N PRO A 491 -21.31 -15.28 9.39
CA PRO A 491 -20.89 -16.61 8.98
C PRO A 491 -19.80 -16.52 7.90
N VAL A 492 -18.72 -17.29 8.07
CA VAL A 492 -17.72 -17.49 7.02
C VAL A 492 -18.10 -18.75 6.26
N LYS A 493 -18.61 -18.59 5.03
CA LYS A 493 -18.77 -19.71 4.09
C LYS A 493 -17.54 -19.72 3.16
N PRO A 494 -16.67 -20.74 3.23
CA PRO A 494 -15.56 -20.87 2.30
C PRO A 494 -16.08 -21.17 0.89
N LYS A 495 -15.29 -20.82 -0.12
CA LYS A 495 -15.63 -21.05 -1.53
C LYS A 495 -15.75 -22.55 -1.86
N GLU A 496 -16.85 -22.92 -2.52
CA GLU A 496 -17.05 -24.27 -3.05
C GLU A 496 -16.10 -24.51 -4.24
N ILE A 497 -15.35 -25.61 -4.21
CA ILE A 497 -14.33 -25.95 -5.22
C ILE A 497 -14.96 -26.88 -6.27
N PRO A 498 -15.04 -26.50 -7.56
CA PRO A 498 -15.50 -27.41 -8.60
C PRO A 498 -14.52 -28.57 -8.80
N ALA A 499 -14.98 -29.82 -8.89
CA ALA A 499 -14.08 -30.96 -9.15
C ALA A 499 -13.50 -30.96 -10.58
N GLU A 500 -14.31 -30.50 -11.54
CA GLU A 500 -14.00 -30.34 -12.97
C GLU A 500 -12.97 -29.23 -13.26
N GLU A 501 -12.53 -29.12 -14.52
CA GLU A 501 -11.75 -27.96 -14.98
C GLU A 501 -12.52 -26.66 -14.76
N ALA A 502 -11.85 -25.66 -14.20
CA ALA A 502 -12.50 -24.41 -13.80
C ALA A 502 -11.54 -23.23 -13.94
N THR A 503 -12.06 -22.05 -14.28
CA THR A 503 -11.27 -20.81 -14.27
C THR A 503 -10.79 -20.49 -12.85
N LEU A 504 -9.62 -19.86 -12.73
CA LEU A 504 -9.00 -19.50 -11.46
C LEU A 504 -9.96 -18.77 -10.49
N PRO A 505 -10.85 -17.83 -10.93
CA PRO A 505 -11.83 -17.18 -10.06
C PRO A 505 -13.00 -18.06 -9.59
N LYS A 506 -13.13 -19.31 -10.06
CA LYS A 506 -14.01 -20.31 -9.45
C LYS A 506 -13.35 -21.01 -8.26
N ILE A 507 -12.03 -20.99 -8.14
CA ILE A 507 -11.25 -21.75 -7.13
C ILE A 507 -10.61 -20.80 -6.09
N ALA A 508 -9.99 -19.71 -6.54
CA ALA A 508 -9.46 -18.66 -5.67
C ALA A 508 -10.59 -17.81 -5.07
N SER A 509 -10.48 -17.44 -3.80
CA SER A 509 -11.44 -16.54 -3.14
C SER A 509 -11.10 -15.07 -3.36
N VAL A 510 -9.82 -14.74 -3.56
CA VAL A 510 -9.37 -13.42 -4.03
C VAL A 510 -8.44 -13.59 -5.23
N VAL A 511 -8.69 -12.82 -6.27
CA VAL A 511 -7.73 -12.49 -7.34
C VAL A 511 -7.72 -10.96 -7.40
N ARG A 512 -6.58 -10.33 -7.15
CA ARG A 512 -6.46 -8.86 -7.06
C ARG A 512 -5.11 -8.36 -7.57
N SER A 513 -5.04 -7.07 -7.85
CA SER A 513 -3.81 -6.36 -8.19
C SER A 513 -3.70 -5.08 -7.37
N LYS A 514 -2.47 -4.71 -7.02
CA LYS A 514 -2.17 -3.54 -6.18
C LYS A 514 -0.70 -3.16 -6.30
N ASN A 515 -0.37 -1.88 -6.18
CA ASN A 515 1.02 -1.41 -6.11
C ASN A 515 1.77 -2.07 -4.91
N SER A 516 3.10 -2.16 -4.97
CA SER A 516 3.97 -2.35 -3.77
C SER A 516 4.89 -1.17 -3.50
N GLY A 517 4.80 -0.15 -4.35
CA GLY A 517 5.54 1.11 -4.34
C GLY A 517 5.21 1.87 -5.63
N PRO A 518 5.73 3.10 -5.84
CA PRO A 518 5.38 3.91 -7.01
C PRO A 518 5.81 3.30 -8.35
N PHE A 519 6.75 2.35 -8.35
CA PHE A 519 7.34 1.76 -9.56
C PHE A 519 7.04 0.26 -9.71
N GLU A 520 6.23 -0.31 -8.81
CA GLU A 520 5.94 -1.75 -8.76
C GLU A 520 4.43 -2.05 -8.79
N LEU A 521 4.07 -3.18 -9.39
CA LEU A 521 2.71 -3.70 -9.47
C LEU A 521 2.70 -5.16 -9.00
N THR A 522 1.94 -5.45 -7.95
CA THR A 522 1.72 -6.81 -7.43
C THR A 522 0.40 -7.39 -7.90
N LEU A 523 0.40 -8.72 -8.01
CA LEU A 523 -0.72 -9.58 -8.33
C LEU A 523 -0.84 -10.61 -7.20
N ASP A 524 -1.98 -10.68 -6.52
CA ASP A 524 -2.22 -11.65 -5.44
C ASP A 524 -3.37 -12.59 -5.82
N VAL A 525 -3.17 -13.88 -5.55
CA VAL A 525 -4.19 -14.92 -5.64
C VAL A 525 -4.24 -15.66 -4.30
N MET A 526 -5.43 -15.74 -3.69
CA MET A 526 -5.63 -16.29 -2.33
C MET A 526 -6.79 -17.30 -2.33
N PHE A 527 -6.72 -18.28 -1.42
CA PHE A 527 -7.65 -19.40 -1.35
C PHE A 527 -8.14 -19.64 0.08
N ASP A 528 -9.44 -19.89 0.25
CA ASP A 528 -10.04 -20.15 1.58
C ASP A 528 -9.67 -21.54 2.15
N LEU A 529 -9.19 -22.44 1.30
CA LEU A 529 -9.03 -23.87 1.56
C LEU A 529 -7.70 -24.38 1.00
N GLU A 530 -7.00 -25.20 1.79
CA GLU A 530 -5.70 -25.77 1.42
C GLU A 530 -5.80 -26.65 0.16
N GLU A 531 -6.90 -27.37 -0.03
CA GLU A 531 -7.16 -28.18 -1.24
C GLU A 531 -7.15 -27.32 -2.52
N ALA A 532 -7.86 -26.18 -2.50
CA ALA A 532 -7.91 -25.23 -3.62
C ALA A 532 -6.52 -24.66 -3.93
N TYR A 533 -5.79 -24.30 -2.88
CA TYR A 533 -4.42 -23.80 -2.96
C TYR A 533 -3.45 -24.83 -3.55
N LEU A 534 -3.41 -26.04 -2.98
CA LEU A 534 -2.55 -27.13 -3.41
C LEU A 534 -2.89 -27.60 -4.82
N ARG A 535 -4.15 -27.56 -5.24
CA ARG A 535 -4.55 -27.82 -6.64
C ARG A 535 -3.85 -26.86 -7.59
N VAL A 536 -3.91 -25.54 -7.34
CA VAL A 536 -3.29 -24.54 -8.22
C VAL A 536 -1.75 -24.60 -8.14
N LYS A 537 -1.19 -24.80 -6.94
CA LYS A 537 0.27 -24.97 -6.73
C LYS A 537 0.82 -26.20 -7.47
N ARG A 538 0.12 -27.35 -7.40
CA ARG A 538 0.50 -28.59 -8.10
C ARG A 538 0.23 -28.55 -9.61
N ALA A 539 -0.69 -27.70 -10.08
CA ALA A 539 -0.92 -27.49 -11.51
C ALA A 539 0.20 -26.67 -12.18
N ASN A 540 1.05 -25.98 -11.41
CA ASN A 540 2.19 -25.20 -11.86
C ASN A 540 1.85 -24.20 -13.00
N LEU A 541 0.71 -23.51 -12.86
CA LEU A 541 0.19 -22.60 -13.89
C LEU A 541 0.71 -21.18 -13.76
N LEU A 542 1.12 -20.75 -12.57
CA LEU A 542 1.46 -19.35 -12.26
C LEU A 542 2.97 -19.09 -12.43
N THR A 543 3.53 -19.55 -13.53
CA THR A 543 4.97 -19.44 -13.86
C THR A 543 5.34 -18.07 -14.45
N ASN A 544 6.63 -17.74 -14.49
CA ASN A 544 7.10 -16.54 -15.20
C ASN A 544 6.64 -16.51 -16.67
N ALA A 545 6.74 -17.63 -17.40
CA ALA A 545 6.27 -17.71 -18.78
C ALA A 545 4.77 -17.37 -18.92
N THR A 546 3.96 -17.70 -17.92
CA THR A 546 2.54 -17.30 -17.84
C THR A 546 2.40 -15.79 -17.64
N ILE A 547 3.16 -15.19 -16.72
CA ILE A 547 3.13 -13.75 -16.46
C ILE A 547 3.62 -12.96 -17.68
N ARG A 548 4.75 -13.35 -18.29
CA ARG A 548 5.26 -12.78 -19.54
C ARG A 548 4.21 -12.75 -20.64
N LYS A 549 3.48 -13.87 -20.83
CA LYS A 549 2.39 -13.98 -21.82
C LYS A 549 1.15 -13.13 -21.46
N LEU A 550 0.76 -13.05 -20.20
CA LEU A 550 -0.45 -12.35 -19.76
C LEU A 550 -0.28 -10.83 -19.61
N TYR A 551 0.96 -10.36 -19.47
CA TYR A 551 1.30 -8.95 -19.20
C TYR A 551 2.28 -8.35 -20.21
N ASN A 552 2.66 -9.07 -21.27
CA ASN A 552 3.61 -8.61 -22.29
C ASN A 552 4.91 -8.04 -21.68
N VAL A 553 5.52 -8.81 -20.76
CA VAL A 553 6.75 -8.46 -20.03
C VAL A 553 7.87 -9.47 -20.26
N GLU A 554 9.10 -9.06 -19.96
CA GLU A 554 10.30 -9.90 -19.95
C GLU A 554 10.68 -10.36 -18.52
N ASP A 555 11.53 -11.38 -18.41
CA ASP A 555 11.86 -12.00 -17.11
C ASP A 555 12.56 -11.04 -16.13
N ASP A 556 13.37 -10.08 -16.60
CA ASP A 556 13.99 -9.07 -15.74
C ASP A 556 12.97 -8.09 -15.12
N GLN A 557 11.77 -8.02 -15.69
CA GLN A 557 10.68 -7.17 -15.22
C GLN A 557 9.83 -7.87 -14.15
N ILE A 558 10.03 -9.18 -13.91
CA ILE A 558 9.36 -9.97 -12.88
C ILE A 558 10.24 -9.99 -11.62
N LEU A 559 9.94 -9.09 -10.68
CA LEU A 559 10.70 -8.89 -9.43
C LEU A 559 10.46 -9.99 -8.40
N THR A 560 9.23 -10.52 -8.37
CA THR A 560 8.82 -11.64 -7.50
C THR A 560 7.86 -12.54 -8.28
N ASN A 561 7.98 -13.85 -8.11
CA ASN A 561 6.93 -14.82 -8.43
C ASN A 561 7.06 -16.00 -7.47
N MET A 562 6.15 -16.13 -6.50
CA MET A 562 6.25 -17.18 -5.47
C MET A 562 4.91 -17.58 -4.86
N TYR A 563 4.89 -18.80 -4.33
CA TYR A 563 3.86 -19.28 -3.43
C TYR A 563 4.24 -18.96 -1.98
N PHE A 564 3.27 -18.54 -1.17
CA PHE A 564 3.42 -18.23 0.25
C PHE A 564 2.42 -19.07 1.05
N ASP A 565 2.91 -20.20 1.57
CA ASP A 565 2.10 -21.22 2.26
C ASP A 565 1.33 -20.69 3.50
N PRO A 566 1.89 -19.83 4.39
CA PRO A 566 1.20 -19.39 5.61
C PRO A 566 -0.12 -18.66 5.40
N ALA A 567 -0.35 -18.10 4.20
CA ALA A 567 -1.58 -17.41 3.83
C ALA A 567 -2.37 -18.09 2.71
N LEU A 568 -2.05 -19.35 2.37
CA LEU A 568 -2.60 -20.06 1.21
C LEU A 568 -2.64 -19.16 -0.04
N ALA A 569 -1.51 -18.52 -0.35
CA ALA A 569 -1.43 -17.45 -1.33
C ALA A 569 -0.34 -17.69 -2.39
N TRP A 570 -0.56 -17.10 -3.56
CA TRP A 570 0.46 -16.87 -4.58
C TRP A 570 0.57 -15.37 -4.83
N LYS A 571 1.80 -14.90 -5.09
CA LYS A 571 2.10 -13.50 -5.38
C LYS A 571 3.13 -13.39 -6.50
N ALA A 572 2.85 -12.52 -7.47
CA ALA A 572 3.86 -11.97 -8.35
C ALA A 572 3.96 -10.45 -8.20
N THR A 573 5.12 -9.91 -8.54
CA THR A 573 5.40 -8.47 -8.56
C THR A 573 6.19 -8.15 -9.81
N ILE A 574 5.73 -7.17 -10.59
CA ILE A 574 6.36 -6.73 -11.84
C ILE A 574 6.69 -5.23 -11.80
N LYS A 575 7.70 -4.81 -12.56
CA LYS A 575 8.00 -3.39 -12.83
C LYS A 575 6.78 -2.74 -13.51
N ARG A 576 6.39 -1.53 -13.10
CA ARG A 576 5.35 -0.76 -13.79
C ARG A 576 5.89 -0.18 -15.11
N PRO A 577 5.06 -0.03 -16.15
CA PRO A 577 5.42 0.78 -17.32
C PRO A 577 5.53 2.28 -17.03
N TRP A 578 4.91 2.75 -15.94
CA TRP A 578 4.91 4.16 -15.51
C TRP A 578 4.96 4.31 -13.99
N PRO A 579 5.67 5.33 -13.48
CA PRO A 579 5.61 5.72 -12.07
C PRO A 579 4.19 6.13 -11.64
N GLN A 580 3.85 5.84 -10.39
CA GLN A 580 2.54 6.15 -9.82
C GLN A 580 2.23 7.66 -9.86
N GLY A 581 1.09 8.02 -10.47
CA GLY A 581 0.61 9.40 -10.61
C GLY A 581 1.36 10.24 -11.64
N SER A 582 2.20 9.66 -12.50
CA SER A 582 2.92 10.41 -13.53
C SER A 582 2.02 10.94 -14.66
N VAL A 583 2.61 11.77 -15.53
CA VAL A 583 2.04 12.10 -16.85
C VAL A 583 1.89 10.82 -17.66
N GLY A 584 0.75 10.64 -18.34
CA GLY A 584 0.44 9.45 -19.14
C GLY A 584 0.08 8.17 -18.39
N GLU A 585 0.01 8.21 -17.05
CA GLU A 585 -0.35 7.02 -16.25
C GLU A 585 -1.82 6.61 -16.45
N ARG A 586 -2.10 5.31 -16.27
CA ARG A 586 -3.38 4.65 -16.61
C ARG A 586 -4.13 4.00 -15.42
N ASP A 587 -3.44 3.62 -14.34
CA ASP A 587 -4.05 2.99 -13.16
C ASP A 587 -3.23 3.27 -11.90
N THR A 588 -3.38 4.48 -11.35
CA THR A 588 -2.65 5.01 -10.18
C THR A 588 -2.75 4.14 -8.92
N LEU A 589 -3.73 3.23 -8.86
CA LEU A 589 -3.96 2.33 -7.73
C LEU A 589 -3.66 0.86 -8.05
N GLY A 590 -3.30 0.54 -9.30
CA GLY A 590 -2.98 -0.81 -9.79
C GLY A 590 -4.16 -1.78 -9.74
N THR A 591 -5.40 -1.29 -9.77
CA THR A 591 -6.60 -2.04 -9.36
C THR A 591 -7.17 -3.01 -10.39
N GLN A 592 -7.08 -2.71 -11.69
CA GLN A 592 -7.72 -3.52 -12.74
C GLN A 592 -6.77 -4.51 -13.42
N GLN A 593 -5.47 -4.41 -13.12
CA GLN A 593 -4.41 -5.22 -13.72
C GLN A 593 -4.50 -6.72 -13.41
N HIS A 594 -5.40 -7.16 -12.50
CA HIS A 594 -5.62 -8.57 -12.20
C HIS A 594 -6.47 -9.32 -13.25
N ALA A 595 -7.13 -8.60 -14.16
CA ALA A 595 -8.06 -9.17 -15.14
C ALA A 595 -7.49 -10.33 -16.00
N PRO A 596 -6.23 -10.31 -16.49
CA PRO A 596 -5.66 -11.42 -17.26
C PRO A 596 -5.63 -12.76 -16.51
N LEU A 597 -5.48 -12.75 -15.18
CA LEU A 597 -5.46 -13.95 -14.36
C LEU A 597 -6.83 -14.64 -14.30
N LEU A 598 -7.92 -13.91 -14.56
CA LEU A 598 -9.29 -14.42 -14.46
C LEU A 598 -9.59 -15.50 -15.51
N GLY A 599 -8.89 -15.47 -16.64
CA GLY A 599 -9.03 -16.43 -17.75
C GLY A 599 -8.20 -17.72 -17.59
N ILE A 600 -7.36 -17.85 -16.56
CA ILE A 600 -6.52 -19.04 -16.37
C ILE A 600 -7.42 -20.25 -16.05
N LEU A 601 -7.38 -21.28 -16.90
CA LEU A 601 -8.03 -22.58 -16.64
C LEU A 601 -7.16 -23.43 -15.72
N VAL A 602 -7.76 -23.99 -14.67
CA VAL A 602 -7.11 -24.87 -13.70
C VAL A 602 -7.65 -26.29 -13.90
N PRO A 603 -6.78 -27.28 -14.20
CA PRO A 603 -7.19 -28.65 -14.52
C PRO A 603 -7.98 -29.29 -13.36
N PRO A 604 -8.80 -30.31 -13.62
CA PRO A 604 -9.62 -30.97 -12.62
C PRO A 604 -8.78 -31.53 -11.47
N MET A 605 -9.39 -31.71 -10.30
CA MET A 605 -8.71 -32.32 -9.18
C MET A 605 -8.43 -33.79 -9.50
N LYS A 606 -7.15 -34.17 -9.58
CA LYS A 606 -6.73 -35.57 -9.70
C LYS A 606 -7.23 -36.31 -8.46
N THR A 607 -8.27 -37.12 -8.63
CA THR A 607 -8.71 -38.08 -7.62
C THR A 607 -7.51 -38.94 -7.25
N SER A 608 -7.02 -38.78 -6.02
CA SER A 608 -5.99 -39.68 -5.50
C SER A 608 -6.63 -41.06 -5.37
N ALA A 609 -6.13 -42.03 -6.14
CA ALA A 609 -6.57 -43.40 -6.02
C ALA A 609 -6.38 -43.85 -4.57
N VAL A 610 -7.48 -44.15 -3.89
CA VAL A 610 -7.47 -44.43 -2.45
C VAL A 610 -6.65 -45.68 -2.17
N VAL A 611 -5.89 -45.63 -1.07
CA VAL A 611 -5.06 -46.73 -0.55
C VAL A 611 -5.87 -48.02 -0.42
N GLN A 612 -5.69 -48.95 -1.36
CA GLN A 612 -6.21 -50.32 -1.31
C GLN A 612 -5.08 -51.35 -1.26
N SER A 613 -4.21 -51.23 -0.25
CA SER A 613 -3.16 -52.22 0.03
C SER A 613 -2.76 -52.37 1.51
N VAL A 614 -3.58 -51.90 2.46
CA VAL A 614 -3.33 -52.05 3.91
C VAL A 614 -4.56 -52.56 4.69
N VAL A 615 -5.27 -53.55 4.13
CA VAL A 615 -6.25 -54.37 4.88
C VAL A 615 -6.12 -55.84 4.45
N HIS A 616 -4.96 -56.46 4.71
CA HIS A 616 -4.79 -57.89 5.03
C HIS A 616 -3.30 -58.28 5.13
N ALA A 617 -2.71 -58.07 6.29
CA ALA A 617 -1.61 -58.90 6.81
C ALA A 617 -1.62 -58.77 8.33
N ALA A 618 -1.75 -59.88 9.06
CA ALA A 618 -1.57 -59.90 10.51
C ALA A 618 -0.08 -60.09 10.84
N ASP A 619 0.37 -59.46 11.91
CA ASP A 619 1.74 -59.53 12.41
C ASP A 619 2.08 -60.91 13.03
N PRO A 620 3.28 -61.45 12.76
CA PRO A 620 3.90 -62.39 13.68
C PRO A 620 5.36 -62.03 14.04
N ALA A 621 5.51 -61.40 15.20
CA ALA A 621 6.63 -61.45 16.17
C ALA A 621 8.06 -61.82 15.68
N PRO A 622 9.08 -60.98 15.90
CA PRO A 622 10.45 -61.23 15.47
C PRO A 622 11.14 -62.36 16.25
N LYS A 623 11.83 -63.26 15.53
CA LYS A 623 12.79 -64.21 16.11
C LYS A 623 14.20 -63.63 16.17
N ARG A 624 14.96 -64.02 17.19
CA ARG A 624 16.37 -63.64 17.39
C ARG A 624 17.31 -64.41 16.45
N HIS A 625 18.28 -63.70 15.87
CA HIS A 625 19.72 -64.01 15.92
C HIS A 625 20.43 -62.64 15.89
N GLU A 626 21.30 -62.25 16.84
CA GLU A 626 22.60 -62.81 17.25
C GLU A 626 23.77 -62.15 16.49
N VAL A 627 24.94 -62.02 17.11
CA VAL A 627 25.93 -60.96 16.85
C VAL A 627 27.25 -61.52 16.31
N ASP A 628 27.90 -60.81 15.37
CA ASP A 628 29.38 -60.76 15.29
C ASP A 628 29.83 -59.30 15.01
N ILE A 629 31.00 -58.93 15.52
CA ILE A 629 31.57 -57.58 15.51
C ILE A 629 33.03 -57.67 15.04
N LYS A 630 33.32 -57.21 13.80
CA LYS A 630 34.72 -57.11 13.32
C LYS A 630 35.03 -55.86 12.52
N SER A 631 36.28 -55.41 12.72
CA SER A 631 37.05 -54.43 11.93
C SER A 631 36.40 -53.08 11.61
N ALA A 632 36.68 -52.09 12.45
CA ALA A 632 36.78 -50.70 12.01
C ALA A 632 38.17 -50.43 11.40
N ALA A 633 38.23 -49.79 10.22
CA ALA A 633 39.43 -49.13 9.70
C ALA A 633 39.11 -48.18 8.53
N THR A 634 39.96 -47.16 8.35
CA THR A 634 40.20 -46.45 7.07
C THR A 634 39.05 -45.65 6.42
N VAL A 635 38.72 -44.48 6.98
CA VAL A 635 38.34 -43.29 6.18
C VAL A 635 39.06 -42.04 6.73
N ARG A 636 40.14 -41.63 6.07
CA ARG A 636 40.85 -40.34 6.22
C ARG A 636 41.57 -40.04 4.90
N SER A 637 41.66 -38.76 4.51
CA SER A 637 41.93 -38.27 3.14
C SER A 637 40.84 -38.70 2.13
N THR A 638 40.49 -37.92 1.10
CA THR A 638 41.10 -36.73 0.47
C THR A 638 39.99 -35.70 0.21
N LEU A 639 40.00 -34.51 0.80
CA LEU A 639 40.56 -33.25 0.28
C LEU A 639 40.04 -32.78 -1.10
N ARG A 640 39.14 -31.76 -1.06
CA ARG A 640 39.03 -30.58 -1.94
C ARG A 640 38.68 -30.74 -3.44
N GLU A 641 38.44 -29.56 -4.04
CA GLU A 641 38.15 -29.24 -5.45
C GLU A 641 36.75 -29.64 -5.95
N ILE A 642 36.00 -28.80 -6.70
CA ILE A 642 36.31 -27.51 -7.36
C ILE A 642 35.12 -26.52 -7.24
N GLU A 643 35.40 -25.21 -7.32
CA GLU A 643 34.41 -24.13 -7.45
C GLU A 643 34.21 -23.73 -8.93
N VAL A 644 32.96 -23.53 -9.35
CA VAL A 644 32.51 -22.55 -10.40
C VAL A 644 31.12 -22.07 -10.01
#